data_AF-A0A9P1ADZ8-F1
#
_entry.id   AF-A0A9P1ADZ8-F1
#
_cell.length_a   1.000
_cell.length_b   1.000
_cell.length_c   1.000
_cell.angle_alpha   90.00
_cell.angle_beta   90.00
_cell.angle_gamma   90.00
#
_symmetry.space_group_name_H-M   'P 1'
#
loop_
_entity.id
_entity.type
_entity.pdbx_description
1 polymer ?
#
loop_
_entity_poly.entity_id
_entity_poly.type
_entity_poly.pdbx_seq_one_letter_code
_entity_poly.pdbx_strand_id
1 'polypeptide(L)'
;MTITSYSMYLLIFHTPVQMKEMKWYLMNLACWTRALDLMYSLFVVPYFFIPTIVVLPVGLFSMIGLWVQVQLIMLVVILVGLGSAVIMIFENRFNAIAPPCFRFKIGNRKLYHSCMFVISFTLLISSFLKLEDQTTAKIGYLKFFTCPIPEYHTSAFSFKPVSVPLLITTVLLFSLLILAQVVFFGCSSFYFLYTMKKGTMSQATRKLQRKFFLTAWLQLLTHLSVIVIPMGYTFFSFMLSYRNQILVNLSTIIITLHGTITSISTVAINRPFRNRVKQWFIPKKFRNRRSSTKMNLLTYDHYDYLDVSSYLYDSPRDLIDGSSPTTPDDMQTLFRDNLVGMLDGRKRSSYDDLVSYFHPDVKIYSCFAAGIDRNLTEGQFHHLIAYMAGYYQHFHDIRSQITLKTDGFLSGLLRYNASTADGKYNLGKWTYKASFDKHKQKYNIYEIVFQKGCFGVPLREPTEPIEEVDAFIERVRRKLETDLFLPDGREQTLQDFEEFGDLFTDDAITVVCDEPMMNIREFIQYLATRYHHIRKYKDHEYSHVKFDQHFEITFSVTWTAANTSEFRDTYVFRVKKARDFFAELNDSFWKWMVYWVTKKCTIDVTQYLTIVTGSNHMMEVNKRFCGMINGENWDVYQSFLDLFDPNATSWRTCISPKKRNYSEIKEHMESVTAQYAKCYVQEVKIRNMTNYDFLIKFVLSRVKDVQGQEDMDVGFAGYMDPKFHNIRLTKMTFECEDFEEK
;
A
#
# COMPACT_ATOMS: atom_id res chain seq x y z
N MET A 1 2.12 10.34 -23.90
CA MET A 1 2.19 10.44 -25.39
C MET A 1 3.58 10.16 -25.98
N THR A 2 4.67 10.68 -25.41
CA THR A 2 6.04 10.48 -25.94
C THR A 2 6.49 9.02 -25.91
N ILE A 3 6.31 8.34 -24.77
CA ILE A 3 6.71 6.93 -24.57
C ILE A 3 5.94 5.96 -25.50
N THR A 4 4.65 6.18 -25.72
CA THR A 4 3.84 5.34 -26.63
C THR A 4 4.32 5.46 -28.07
N SER A 5 4.60 6.68 -28.53
CA SER A 5 5.16 6.96 -29.86
C SER A 5 6.57 6.37 -30.01
N TYR A 6 7.41 6.44 -28.96
CA TYR A 6 8.73 5.82 -28.95
C TYR A 6 8.68 4.28 -28.96
N SER A 7 7.75 3.67 -28.22
CA SER A 7 7.48 2.23 -28.26
C SER A 7 7.08 1.78 -29.67
N MET A 8 6.22 2.56 -30.35
CA MET A 8 5.84 2.32 -31.74
C MET A 8 7.04 2.45 -32.70
N TYR A 9 7.91 3.44 -32.50
CA TYR A 9 9.19 3.55 -33.23
C TYR A 9 10.09 2.32 -33.02
N LEU A 10 10.26 1.84 -31.78
CA LEU A 10 11.02 0.62 -31.49
C LEU A 10 10.40 -0.62 -32.18
N LEU A 11 9.08 -0.73 -32.21
CA LEU A 11 8.36 -1.82 -32.92
C LEU A 11 8.51 -1.73 -34.45
N ILE A 12 8.56 -0.54 -35.02
CA ILE A 12 8.71 -0.35 -36.48
C ILE A 12 10.15 -0.59 -36.92
N PHE A 13 11.15 -0.02 -36.23
CA PHE A 13 12.55 0.03 -36.70
C PHE A 13 13.51 -0.92 -35.98
N HIS A 14 13.12 -1.46 -34.81
CA HIS A 14 13.98 -2.30 -33.98
C HIS A 14 13.34 -3.64 -33.53
N THR A 15 12.19 -4.03 -34.10
CA THR A 15 11.62 -5.38 -33.91
C THR A 15 12.64 -6.45 -34.29
N PRO A 16 12.95 -7.43 -33.41
CA PRO A 16 13.94 -8.46 -33.66
C PRO A 16 13.48 -9.45 -34.74
N VAL A 17 14.43 -10.10 -35.44
CA VAL A 17 14.15 -11.00 -36.57
C VAL A 17 13.17 -12.12 -36.21
N GLN A 18 13.23 -12.64 -34.97
CA GLN A 18 12.34 -13.68 -34.44
C GLN A 18 10.86 -13.24 -34.32
N MET A 19 10.56 -11.94 -34.44
CA MET A 19 9.22 -11.36 -34.33
C MET A 19 8.71 -10.75 -35.65
N LYS A 20 9.45 -10.90 -36.76
CA LYS A 20 9.14 -10.25 -38.05
C LYS A 20 7.71 -10.54 -38.55
N GLU A 21 7.21 -11.76 -38.38
CA GLU A 21 5.83 -12.13 -38.75
C GLU A 21 4.77 -11.58 -37.81
N MET A 22 5.10 -11.36 -36.53
CA MET A 22 4.18 -10.78 -35.55
C MET A 22 4.10 -9.25 -35.65
N LYS A 23 5.07 -8.61 -36.33
CA LYS A 23 5.24 -7.15 -36.37
C LYS A 23 3.95 -6.41 -36.72
N TRP A 24 3.25 -6.82 -37.76
CA TRP A 24 2.02 -6.16 -38.23
C TRP A 24 0.86 -6.28 -37.25
N TYR A 25 0.75 -7.41 -36.55
CA TYR A 25 -0.29 -7.65 -35.52
C TYR A 25 -0.04 -6.81 -34.26
N LEU A 26 1.22 -6.72 -33.81
CA LEU A 26 1.61 -5.84 -32.71
C LEU A 26 1.44 -4.36 -33.06
N MET A 27 1.71 -3.98 -34.32
CA MET A 27 1.51 -2.61 -34.79
C MET A 27 0.01 -2.26 -34.90
N ASN A 28 -0.83 -3.20 -35.32
CA ASN A 28 -2.29 -3.06 -35.30
C ASN A 28 -2.81 -2.84 -33.86
N LEU A 29 -2.39 -3.68 -32.91
CA LEU A 29 -2.72 -3.50 -31.49
C LEU A 29 -2.28 -2.11 -30.99
N ALA A 30 -1.01 -1.74 -31.20
CA ALA A 30 -0.48 -0.45 -30.78
C ALA A 30 -1.23 0.74 -31.41
N CYS A 31 -1.72 0.61 -32.64
CA CYS A 31 -2.54 1.63 -33.31
C CYS A 31 -3.90 1.82 -32.62
N TRP A 32 -4.63 0.74 -32.35
CA TRP A 32 -5.92 0.82 -31.63
C TRP A 32 -5.78 1.26 -30.17
N THR A 33 -4.76 0.76 -29.46
CA THR A 33 -4.38 1.26 -28.13
C THR A 33 -4.13 2.76 -28.17
N ARG A 34 -3.37 3.26 -29.14
CA ARG A 34 -3.04 4.69 -29.26
C ARG A 34 -4.26 5.54 -29.64
N ALA A 35 -5.16 5.03 -30.48
CA ALA A 35 -6.42 5.68 -30.79
C ALA A 35 -7.30 5.82 -29.54
N LEU A 36 -7.38 4.79 -28.70
CA LEU A 36 -8.13 4.82 -27.44
C LEU A 36 -7.54 5.83 -26.44
N ASP A 37 -6.21 5.83 -26.26
CA ASP A 37 -5.51 6.84 -25.45
C ASP A 37 -5.85 8.26 -25.91
N LEU A 38 -5.77 8.53 -27.22
CA LEU A 38 -6.08 9.84 -27.81
C LEU A 38 -7.55 10.24 -27.59
N MET A 39 -8.46 9.29 -27.74
CA MET A 39 -9.89 9.49 -27.52
C MET A 39 -10.17 9.92 -26.08
N TYR A 40 -9.59 9.21 -25.10
CA TYR A 40 -9.82 9.49 -23.67
C TYR A 40 -8.99 10.66 -23.10
N SER A 41 -7.79 10.95 -23.62
CA SER A 41 -6.90 11.97 -23.04
C SER A 41 -6.86 13.32 -23.77
N LEU A 42 -7.41 13.41 -24.99
CA LEU A 42 -7.39 14.65 -25.77
C LEU A 42 -8.76 14.98 -26.39
N PHE A 43 -9.38 14.01 -27.06
CA PHE A 43 -10.54 14.31 -27.90
C PHE A 43 -11.87 14.40 -27.11
N VAL A 44 -12.17 13.41 -26.26
CA VAL A 44 -13.44 13.39 -25.49
C VAL A 44 -13.24 13.85 -24.05
N VAL A 45 -12.18 13.38 -23.39
CA VAL A 45 -11.92 13.59 -21.94
C VAL A 45 -13.21 13.44 -21.11
N PRO A 46 -13.75 12.21 -20.98
CA PRO A 46 -15.04 11.99 -20.34
C PRO A 46 -14.92 11.98 -18.82
N TYR A 47 -15.75 12.78 -18.16
CA TYR A 47 -16.02 12.70 -16.73
C TYR A 47 -17.26 11.83 -16.51
N PHE A 48 -17.11 10.66 -15.87
CA PHE A 48 -18.19 9.70 -15.64
C PHE A 48 -18.88 9.92 -14.29
N PHE A 49 -20.21 9.98 -14.26
CA PHE A 49 -21.01 10.15 -13.05
C PHE A 49 -21.65 8.82 -12.57
N ILE A 50 -20.84 7.77 -12.40
CA ILE A 50 -21.27 6.46 -11.88
C ILE A 50 -21.84 6.62 -10.45
N PRO A 51 -22.99 6.01 -10.10
CA PRO A 51 -23.71 4.92 -10.77
C PRO A 51 -24.70 5.32 -11.86
N THR A 52 -24.72 6.58 -12.29
CA THR A 52 -25.58 7.01 -13.41
C THR A 52 -24.81 6.92 -14.73
N ILE A 53 -25.51 6.67 -15.83
CA ILE A 53 -24.90 6.58 -17.18
C ILE A 53 -24.78 7.99 -17.79
N VAL A 54 -24.40 8.98 -16.99
CA VAL A 54 -24.20 10.36 -17.42
C VAL A 54 -22.70 10.63 -17.54
N VAL A 55 -22.32 11.33 -18.61
CA VAL A 55 -20.93 11.65 -18.94
C VAL A 55 -20.85 13.12 -19.35
N LEU A 56 -19.89 13.86 -18.80
CA LEU A 56 -19.53 15.20 -19.26
C LEU A 56 -18.23 15.12 -20.10
N PRO A 57 -18.30 15.28 -21.43
CA PRO A 57 -17.10 15.33 -22.27
C PRO A 57 -16.50 16.74 -22.27
N VAL A 58 -15.26 16.89 -21.79
CA VAL A 58 -14.55 18.18 -21.72
C VAL A 58 -13.37 18.31 -22.71
N GLY A 59 -13.18 17.34 -23.59
CA GLY A 59 -12.10 17.30 -24.57
C GLY A 59 -12.31 18.16 -25.82
N LEU A 60 -11.34 18.12 -26.72
CA LEU A 60 -11.30 18.94 -27.95
C LEU A 60 -12.55 18.80 -28.83
N PHE A 61 -13.16 17.61 -28.91
CA PHE A 61 -14.39 17.39 -29.68
C PHE A 61 -15.58 18.16 -29.09
N SER A 62 -15.63 18.33 -27.77
CA SER A 62 -16.61 19.17 -27.09
C SER A 62 -16.39 20.65 -27.45
N MET A 63 -15.12 21.11 -27.42
CA MET A 63 -14.75 22.49 -27.75
C MET A 63 -15.07 22.91 -29.19
N ILE A 64 -14.98 21.99 -30.16
CA ILE A 64 -15.36 22.24 -31.56
C ILE A 64 -16.83 21.92 -31.87
N GLY A 65 -17.65 21.61 -30.87
CA GLY A 65 -19.09 21.37 -31.03
C GLY A 65 -19.46 20.05 -31.73
N LEU A 66 -18.60 19.02 -31.71
CA LEU A 66 -18.94 17.71 -32.26
C LEU A 66 -19.97 16.99 -31.37
N TRP A 67 -21.08 16.60 -31.99
CA TRP A 67 -22.18 15.85 -31.39
C TRP A 67 -21.72 14.61 -30.61
N VAL A 68 -22.15 14.48 -29.35
CA VAL A 68 -21.72 13.42 -28.42
C VAL A 68 -22.02 12.01 -28.95
N GLN A 69 -23.09 11.84 -29.73
CA GLN A 69 -23.44 10.59 -30.40
C GLN A 69 -22.37 10.15 -31.41
N VAL A 70 -21.74 11.09 -32.12
CA VAL A 70 -20.64 10.80 -33.06
C VAL A 70 -19.37 10.42 -32.29
N GLN A 71 -19.11 11.10 -31.17
CA GLN A 71 -18.01 10.73 -30.26
C GLN A 71 -18.18 9.30 -29.73
N LEU A 72 -19.40 8.90 -29.36
CA LEU A 72 -19.73 7.54 -28.93
C LEU A 72 -19.50 6.50 -30.04
N ILE A 73 -19.97 6.76 -31.27
CA ILE A 73 -19.76 5.83 -32.40
C ILE A 73 -18.26 5.61 -32.65
N MET A 74 -17.47 6.69 -32.64
CA MET A 74 -16.01 6.59 -32.77
C MET A 74 -15.39 5.76 -31.63
N LEU A 75 -15.84 5.95 -30.39
CA LEU A 75 -15.37 5.17 -29.23
C LEU A 75 -15.71 3.67 -29.37
N VAL A 76 -16.93 3.33 -29.80
CA VAL A 76 -17.35 1.93 -30.04
C VAL A 76 -16.49 1.29 -31.13
N VAL A 77 -16.22 1.98 -32.25
CA VAL A 77 -15.33 1.50 -33.31
C VAL A 77 -13.92 1.22 -32.77
N ILE A 78 -13.37 2.10 -31.93
CA ILE A 78 -12.03 1.93 -31.34
C ILE A 78 -11.99 0.74 -30.38
N LEU A 79 -13.01 0.57 -29.52
CA LEU A 79 -13.09 -0.54 -28.57
C LEU A 79 -13.20 -1.90 -29.30
N VAL A 80 -14.01 -1.98 -30.35
CA VAL A 80 -14.13 -3.19 -31.19
C VAL A 80 -12.82 -3.47 -31.95
N GLY A 81 -12.17 -2.43 -32.48
CA GLY A 81 -10.86 -2.55 -33.13
C GLY A 81 -9.78 -3.07 -32.19
N LEU A 82 -9.74 -2.58 -30.95
CA LEU A 82 -8.84 -3.05 -29.90
C LEU A 82 -9.09 -4.53 -29.56
N GLY A 83 -10.35 -4.92 -29.31
CA GLY A 83 -10.72 -6.32 -29.04
C GLY A 83 -10.34 -7.25 -30.19
N SER A 84 -10.62 -6.85 -31.44
CA SER A 84 -10.21 -7.58 -32.63
C SER A 84 -8.69 -7.72 -32.74
N ALA A 85 -7.92 -6.66 -32.46
CA ALA A 85 -6.46 -6.71 -32.50
C ALA A 85 -5.86 -7.66 -31.45
N VAL A 86 -6.45 -7.75 -30.25
CA VAL A 86 -6.07 -8.74 -29.23
C VAL A 86 -6.34 -10.16 -29.74
N ILE A 87 -7.53 -10.44 -30.29
CA ILE A 87 -7.87 -11.77 -30.84
C ILE A 87 -6.91 -12.16 -31.97
N MET A 88 -6.63 -11.24 -32.90
CA MET A 88 -5.69 -11.48 -34.01
C MET A 88 -4.29 -11.91 -33.53
N ILE A 89 -3.82 -11.44 -32.36
CA ILE A 89 -2.55 -11.86 -31.78
C ILE A 89 -2.58 -13.32 -31.32
N PHE A 90 -3.64 -13.73 -30.60
CA PHE A 90 -3.78 -15.12 -30.13
C PHE A 90 -4.06 -16.09 -31.27
N GLU A 91 -4.93 -15.72 -32.20
CA GLU A 91 -5.24 -16.48 -33.41
C GLU A 91 -3.98 -16.68 -34.27
N ASN A 92 -3.13 -15.65 -34.44
CA ASN A 92 -1.88 -15.77 -35.18
C ASN A 92 -0.87 -16.68 -34.48
N ARG A 93 -0.82 -16.65 -33.14
CA ARG A 93 0.04 -17.53 -32.33
C ARG A 93 -0.41 -18.99 -32.39
N PHE A 94 -1.72 -19.20 -32.29
CA PHE A 94 -2.34 -20.51 -32.45
C PHE A 94 -2.06 -21.09 -33.84
N ASN A 95 -2.30 -20.33 -34.93
CA ASN A 95 -2.06 -20.78 -36.30
C ASN A 95 -0.59 -21.15 -36.58
N ALA A 96 0.36 -20.48 -35.93
CA ALA A 96 1.79 -20.75 -36.07
C ALA A 96 2.26 -22.03 -35.35
N ILE A 97 1.51 -22.49 -34.32
CA ILE A 97 1.86 -23.67 -33.50
C ILE A 97 0.98 -24.88 -33.86
N ALA A 98 -0.27 -24.67 -34.27
CA ALA A 98 -1.24 -25.72 -34.56
C ALA A 98 -0.89 -26.50 -35.85
N PRO A 99 -1.02 -27.85 -35.85
CA PRO A 99 -0.77 -28.68 -37.03
C PRO A 99 -1.58 -28.23 -38.26
N PRO A 100 -1.07 -28.42 -39.50
CA PRO A 100 -1.77 -28.00 -40.73
C PRO A 100 -3.20 -28.55 -40.85
N CYS A 101 -3.41 -29.81 -40.44
CA CYS A 101 -4.69 -30.51 -40.55
C CYS A 101 -5.61 -30.32 -39.32
N PHE A 102 -5.33 -29.37 -38.42
CA PHE A 102 -6.15 -29.19 -37.22
C PHE A 102 -7.50 -28.53 -37.55
N ARG A 103 -8.60 -29.18 -37.14
CA ARG A 103 -9.98 -28.84 -37.54
C ARG A 103 -10.42 -27.39 -37.25
N PHE A 104 -9.83 -26.75 -36.25
CA PHE A 104 -10.15 -25.36 -35.87
C PHE A 104 -9.16 -24.32 -36.42
N LYS A 105 -8.29 -24.69 -37.38
CA LYS A 105 -7.36 -23.77 -38.03
C LYS A 105 -8.12 -22.88 -39.02
N ILE A 106 -8.03 -21.56 -38.85
CA ILE A 106 -8.81 -20.61 -39.66
C ILE A 106 -8.12 -20.39 -41.01
N GLY A 107 -8.76 -20.85 -42.10
CA GLY A 107 -8.28 -20.63 -43.46
C GLY A 107 -8.45 -19.17 -43.91
N ASN A 108 -9.70 -18.69 -44.04
CA ASN A 108 -9.97 -17.32 -44.47
C ASN A 108 -9.99 -16.32 -43.30
N ARG A 109 -8.79 -16.00 -42.80
CA ARG A 109 -8.58 -15.13 -41.63
C ARG A 109 -9.16 -13.72 -41.79
N LYS A 110 -9.09 -13.15 -43.01
CA LYS A 110 -9.66 -11.82 -43.30
C LYS A 110 -11.18 -11.82 -43.12
N LEU A 111 -11.88 -12.82 -43.66
CA LEU A 111 -13.32 -12.96 -43.51
C LEU A 111 -13.71 -13.16 -42.04
N TYR A 112 -13.01 -14.05 -41.33
CA TYR A 112 -13.25 -14.31 -39.91
C TYR A 112 -13.20 -13.01 -39.07
N HIS A 113 -12.09 -12.26 -39.14
CA HIS A 113 -11.96 -11.03 -38.37
C HIS A 113 -12.93 -9.94 -38.82
N SER A 114 -13.28 -9.87 -40.11
CA SER A 114 -14.28 -8.91 -40.61
C SER A 114 -15.68 -9.23 -40.04
N CYS A 115 -16.11 -10.48 -40.07
CA CYS A 115 -17.39 -10.90 -39.49
C CYS A 115 -17.41 -10.68 -37.97
N MET A 116 -16.34 -11.04 -37.25
CA MET A 116 -16.26 -10.84 -35.79
C MET A 116 -16.25 -9.35 -35.41
N PHE A 117 -15.62 -8.49 -36.22
CA PHE A 117 -15.69 -7.04 -36.04
C PHE A 117 -17.13 -6.53 -36.21
N VAL A 118 -17.82 -6.89 -37.29
CA VAL A 118 -19.21 -6.48 -37.56
C VAL A 118 -20.17 -6.98 -36.47
N ILE A 119 -20.05 -8.23 -36.02
CA ILE A 119 -20.84 -8.79 -34.93
C ILE A 119 -20.60 -8.00 -33.64
N SER A 120 -19.33 -7.76 -33.27
CA SER A 120 -18.96 -7.05 -32.05
C SER A 120 -19.42 -5.59 -32.06
N PHE A 121 -19.29 -4.91 -33.20
CA PHE A 121 -19.80 -3.56 -33.41
C PHE A 121 -21.32 -3.50 -33.28
N THR A 122 -22.03 -4.43 -33.94
CA THR A 122 -23.51 -4.49 -33.89
C THR A 122 -24.00 -4.75 -32.47
N LEU A 123 -23.35 -5.65 -31.73
CA LEU A 123 -23.66 -5.92 -30.31
C LEU A 123 -23.50 -4.66 -29.46
N LEU A 124 -22.35 -3.98 -29.51
CA LEU A 124 -22.09 -2.80 -28.68
C LEU A 124 -22.88 -1.56 -29.08
N ILE A 125 -23.15 -1.33 -30.37
CA ILE A 125 -23.91 -0.15 -30.80
C ILE A 125 -25.40 -0.28 -30.50
N SER A 126 -25.94 -1.52 -30.50
CA SER A 126 -27.38 -1.79 -30.32
C SER A 126 -27.97 -1.17 -29.04
N SER A 127 -27.19 -1.14 -27.96
CA SER A 127 -27.54 -0.54 -26.67
C SER A 127 -27.84 0.96 -26.77
N PHE A 128 -27.20 1.65 -27.72
CA PHE A 128 -27.23 3.11 -27.84
C PHE A 128 -28.09 3.61 -29.01
N LEU A 129 -28.70 2.70 -29.79
CA LEU A 129 -29.61 3.07 -30.88
C LEU A 129 -30.91 3.73 -30.40
N LYS A 130 -31.33 3.47 -29.16
CA LYS A 130 -32.52 4.06 -28.54
C LYS A 130 -32.24 4.50 -27.10
N LEU A 131 -31.77 5.74 -26.99
CA LEU A 131 -31.60 6.43 -25.72
C LEU A 131 -32.93 7.02 -25.23
N GLU A 132 -33.03 7.21 -23.92
CA GLU A 132 -34.10 7.97 -23.29
C GLU A 132 -33.90 9.48 -23.54
N ASP A 133 -34.98 10.27 -23.46
CA ASP A 133 -34.86 11.73 -23.58
C ASP A 133 -33.94 12.31 -22.50
N GLN A 134 -33.11 13.28 -22.89
CA GLN A 134 -32.07 13.83 -22.01
C GLN A 134 -32.63 14.52 -20.77
N THR A 135 -33.79 15.18 -20.87
CA THR A 135 -34.40 15.85 -19.71
C THR A 135 -34.93 14.81 -18.72
N THR A 136 -35.65 13.81 -19.23
CA THR A 136 -36.25 12.74 -18.40
C THR A 136 -35.17 11.88 -17.76
N ALA A 137 -34.13 11.52 -18.51
CA ALA A 137 -33.00 10.72 -18.02
C ALA A 137 -32.21 11.45 -16.93
N LYS A 138 -31.88 12.74 -17.11
CA LYS A 138 -31.19 13.55 -16.09
C LYS A 138 -32.05 13.74 -14.83
N ILE A 139 -33.33 14.11 -14.98
CA ILE A 139 -34.24 14.29 -13.84
C ILE A 139 -34.38 12.99 -13.03
N GLY A 140 -34.57 11.85 -13.70
CA GLY A 140 -34.62 10.53 -13.05
C GLY A 140 -33.34 10.12 -12.32
N TYR A 141 -32.22 10.79 -12.60
CA TYR A 141 -30.92 10.60 -11.95
C TYR A 141 -30.58 11.64 -10.87
N LEU A 142 -31.30 12.76 -10.76
CA LEU A 142 -31.04 13.78 -9.73
C LEU A 142 -31.12 13.21 -8.30
N LYS A 143 -31.95 12.18 -8.07
CA LYS A 143 -32.02 11.46 -6.79
C LYS A 143 -30.69 10.82 -6.31
N PHE A 144 -29.70 10.67 -7.21
CA PHE A 144 -28.36 10.16 -6.87
C PHE A 144 -27.32 11.29 -6.64
N PHE A 145 -27.68 12.56 -6.90
CA PHE A 145 -26.81 13.73 -6.77
C PHE A 145 -27.44 14.78 -5.86
N THR A 146 -27.02 14.83 -4.59
CA THR A 146 -27.52 15.82 -3.62
C THR A 146 -27.25 17.26 -4.08
N CYS A 147 -26.09 17.49 -4.71
CA CYS A 147 -25.73 18.75 -5.38
C CYS A 147 -24.99 18.41 -6.70
N PRO A 148 -25.65 18.40 -7.86
CA PRO A 148 -24.96 18.27 -9.15
C PRO A 148 -24.22 19.58 -9.50
N ILE A 149 -23.10 19.47 -10.22
CA ILE A 149 -22.41 20.64 -10.78
C ILE A 149 -23.27 21.29 -11.88
N PRO A 150 -23.18 22.61 -12.14
CA PRO A 150 -24.02 23.29 -13.15
C PRO A 150 -23.95 22.65 -14.54
N GLU A 151 -22.77 22.18 -14.94
CA GLU A 151 -22.49 21.51 -16.22
C GLU A 151 -23.25 20.19 -16.38
N TYR A 152 -23.75 19.58 -15.30
CA TYR A 152 -24.61 18.41 -15.35
C TYR A 152 -25.92 18.70 -16.10
N HIS A 153 -26.51 19.88 -15.88
CA HIS A 153 -27.77 20.26 -16.49
C HIS A 153 -27.58 20.66 -17.96
N THR A 154 -26.55 21.43 -18.27
CA THR A 154 -26.29 21.99 -19.61
C THR A 154 -25.50 21.05 -20.52
N SER A 155 -24.27 20.71 -20.15
CA SER A 155 -23.27 20.12 -21.05
C SER A 155 -23.10 18.61 -20.93
N ALA A 156 -23.48 18.01 -19.80
CA ALA A 156 -23.39 16.56 -19.64
C ALA A 156 -24.44 15.83 -20.50
N PHE A 157 -24.12 14.61 -20.94
CA PHE A 157 -24.97 13.80 -21.79
C PHE A 157 -25.29 12.47 -21.08
N SER A 158 -26.56 12.08 -21.09
CA SER A 158 -27.00 10.79 -20.56
C SER A 158 -27.01 9.75 -21.68
N PHE A 159 -26.20 8.70 -21.51
CA PHE A 159 -26.26 7.49 -22.35
C PHE A 159 -27.25 6.46 -21.77
N LYS A 160 -28.27 6.89 -21.01
CA LYS A 160 -29.31 6.01 -20.49
C LYS A 160 -30.09 5.39 -21.67
N PRO A 161 -29.99 4.08 -21.90
CA PRO A 161 -30.83 3.39 -22.88
C PRO A 161 -32.26 3.30 -22.35
N VAL A 162 -33.24 3.15 -23.23
CA VAL A 162 -34.63 2.83 -22.83
C VAL A 162 -34.71 1.50 -22.06
N SER A 163 -33.73 0.60 -22.25
CA SER A 163 -33.56 -0.63 -21.45
C SER A 163 -32.14 -0.71 -20.90
N VAL A 164 -31.97 -0.38 -19.62
CA VAL A 164 -30.69 -0.59 -18.90
C VAL A 164 -30.24 -2.07 -18.92
N PRO A 165 -31.14 -3.06 -18.75
CA PRO A 165 -30.79 -4.47 -18.94
C PRO A 165 -30.18 -4.78 -20.32
N LEU A 166 -30.65 -4.15 -21.41
CA LEU A 166 -30.09 -4.36 -22.74
C LEU A 166 -28.62 -3.94 -22.81
N LEU A 167 -28.25 -2.78 -22.23
CA LEU A 167 -26.86 -2.33 -22.16
C LEU A 167 -25.98 -3.31 -21.37
N ILE A 168 -26.46 -3.76 -20.21
CA ILE A 168 -25.74 -4.74 -19.39
C ILE A 168 -25.50 -6.02 -20.19
N THR A 169 -26.57 -6.58 -20.78
CA THR A 169 -26.50 -7.81 -21.57
C THR A 169 -25.56 -7.68 -22.76
N THR A 170 -25.64 -6.60 -23.53
CA THR A 170 -24.80 -6.38 -24.72
C THR A 170 -23.32 -6.19 -24.38
N VAL A 171 -22.99 -5.47 -23.31
CA VAL A 171 -21.61 -5.30 -22.82
C VAL A 171 -21.05 -6.62 -22.28
N LEU A 172 -21.84 -7.40 -21.54
CA LEU A 172 -21.44 -8.73 -21.07
C LEU A 172 -21.24 -9.71 -22.23
N LEU A 173 -22.14 -9.74 -23.22
CA LEU A 173 -22.03 -10.60 -24.39
C LEU A 173 -20.80 -10.23 -25.25
N PHE A 174 -20.53 -8.95 -25.47
CA PHE A 174 -19.30 -8.50 -26.13
C PHE A 174 -18.06 -8.97 -25.36
N SER A 175 -18.03 -8.73 -24.05
CA SER A 175 -16.89 -9.09 -23.20
C SER A 175 -16.64 -10.60 -23.18
N LEU A 176 -17.71 -11.40 -23.08
CA LEU A 176 -17.66 -12.86 -23.16
C LEU A 176 -17.20 -13.35 -24.54
N LEU A 177 -17.64 -12.72 -25.63
CA LEU A 177 -17.25 -13.08 -27.00
C LEU A 177 -15.76 -12.83 -27.25
N ILE A 178 -15.19 -11.74 -26.72
CA ILE A 178 -13.74 -11.49 -26.77
C ILE A 178 -12.99 -12.50 -25.87
N LEU A 179 -13.44 -12.68 -24.62
CA LEU A 179 -12.81 -13.56 -23.64
C LEU A 179 -12.75 -15.02 -24.12
N ALA A 180 -13.88 -15.55 -24.63
CA ALA A 180 -13.96 -16.91 -25.13
C ALA A 180 -12.96 -17.18 -26.26
N GLN A 181 -12.76 -16.23 -27.19
CA GLN A 181 -11.77 -16.35 -28.26
C GLN A 181 -10.34 -16.29 -27.73
N VAL A 182 -10.03 -15.35 -26.82
CA VAL A 182 -8.69 -15.24 -26.21
C VAL A 182 -8.33 -16.49 -25.42
N VAL A 183 -9.26 -17.01 -24.61
CA VAL A 183 -9.09 -18.27 -23.86
C VAL A 183 -8.93 -19.45 -24.82
N PHE A 184 -9.80 -19.59 -25.82
CA PHE A 184 -9.73 -20.70 -26.78
C PHE A 184 -8.39 -20.75 -27.52
N PHE A 185 -7.97 -19.64 -28.16
CA PHE A 185 -6.70 -19.59 -28.89
C PHE A 185 -5.48 -19.64 -27.96
N GLY A 186 -5.57 -19.02 -26.77
CA GLY A 186 -4.51 -19.02 -25.76
C GLY A 186 -4.24 -20.41 -25.17
N CYS A 187 -5.27 -21.08 -24.66
CA CYS A 187 -5.19 -22.43 -24.13
C CYS A 187 -4.81 -23.45 -25.21
N SER A 188 -5.35 -23.33 -26.42
CA SER A 188 -4.96 -24.20 -27.55
C SER A 188 -3.49 -24.02 -27.93
N SER A 189 -2.99 -22.77 -27.96
CA SER A 189 -1.57 -22.49 -28.20
C SER A 189 -0.67 -23.10 -27.12
N PHE A 190 -1.06 -22.99 -25.85
CA PHE A 190 -0.34 -23.60 -24.73
C PHE A 190 -0.34 -25.13 -24.85
N TYR A 191 -1.50 -25.75 -25.10
CA TYR A 191 -1.62 -27.18 -25.30
C TYR A 191 -0.68 -27.71 -26.39
N PHE A 192 -0.70 -27.14 -27.60
CA PHE A 192 0.20 -27.62 -28.67
C PHE A 192 1.68 -27.34 -28.37
N LEU A 193 2.01 -26.22 -27.72
CA LEU A 193 3.39 -25.89 -27.35
C LEU A 193 4.00 -26.89 -26.35
N TYR A 194 3.18 -27.48 -25.48
CA TYR A 194 3.62 -28.45 -24.47
C TYR A 194 3.47 -29.91 -24.96
N THR A 195 2.37 -30.27 -25.62
CA THR A 195 2.01 -31.66 -25.96
C THR A 195 2.69 -32.21 -27.23
N MET A 196 3.07 -31.36 -28.20
CA MET A 196 3.67 -31.85 -29.47
C MET A 196 4.95 -32.68 -29.21
N LYS A 197 5.09 -33.84 -29.89
CA LYS A 197 6.20 -34.79 -29.68
C LYS A 197 7.57 -34.22 -30.12
N LYS A 198 8.66 -34.80 -29.58
CA LYS A 198 10.07 -34.37 -29.76
C LYS A 198 10.60 -34.32 -31.21
N GLY A 199 9.86 -34.76 -32.22
CA GLY A 199 10.36 -35.00 -33.58
C GLY A 199 10.29 -33.83 -34.57
N THR A 200 9.40 -32.84 -34.39
CA THR A 200 9.14 -31.78 -35.40
C THR A 200 9.83 -30.43 -35.14
N MET A 201 10.47 -30.24 -33.98
CA MET A 201 11.25 -29.04 -33.67
C MET A 201 12.45 -29.36 -32.78
N SER A 202 13.59 -28.72 -33.06
CA SER A 202 14.78 -28.83 -32.21
C SER A 202 14.52 -28.33 -30.79
N GLN A 203 15.22 -28.91 -29.80
CA GLN A 203 15.06 -28.52 -28.39
C GLN A 203 15.38 -27.03 -28.16
N ALA A 204 16.37 -26.48 -28.87
CA ALA A 204 16.73 -25.07 -28.81
C ALA A 204 15.57 -24.17 -29.31
N THR A 205 14.97 -24.52 -30.45
CA THR A 205 13.80 -23.79 -30.99
C THR A 205 12.61 -23.87 -30.04
N ARG A 206 12.33 -25.04 -29.44
CA ARG A 206 11.27 -25.20 -28.44
C ARG A 206 11.53 -24.39 -27.16
N LYS A 207 12.76 -24.35 -26.64
CA LYS A 207 13.13 -23.53 -25.46
C LYS A 207 12.95 -22.04 -25.75
N LEU A 208 13.30 -21.59 -26.96
CA LEU A 208 13.09 -20.21 -27.40
C LEU A 208 11.60 -19.86 -27.55
N GLN A 209 10.79 -20.71 -28.18
CA GLN A 209 9.34 -20.50 -28.33
C GLN A 209 8.62 -20.50 -26.97
N ARG A 210 8.98 -21.39 -26.03
CA ARG A 210 8.43 -21.36 -24.65
C ARG A 210 8.75 -20.07 -23.92
N LYS A 211 10.02 -19.62 -23.97
CA LYS A 211 10.43 -18.35 -23.33
C LYS A 211 9.69 -17.16 -23.95
N PHE A 212 9.57 -17.12 -25.28
CA PHE A 212 8.80 -16.10 -25.97
C PHE A 212 7.32 -16.09 -25.58
N PHE A 213 6.69 -17.28 -25.51
CA PHE A 213 5.29 -17.43 -25.15
C PHE A 213 4.99 -16.98 -23.71
N LEU A 214 5.86 -17.35 -22.74
CA LEU A 214 5.76 -16.88 -21.36
C LEU A 214 5.90 -15.36 -21.26
N THR A 215 6.86 -14.78 -21.98
CA THR A 215 7.06 -13.32 -22.07
C THR A 215 5.82 -12.61 -22.65
N ALA A 216 5.19 -13.17 -23.69
CA ALA A 216 3.97 -12.62 -24.26
C ALA A 216 2.75 -12.74 -23.32
N TRP A 217 2.65 -13.80 -22.52
CA TRP A 217 1.61 -13.96 -21.51
C TRP A 217 1.76 -13.01 -20.33
N LEU A 218 2.97 -12.86 -19.79
CA LEU A 218 3.25 -11.85 -18.75
C LEU A 218 2.89 -10.45 -19.25
N GLN A 219 3.30 -10.11 -20.47
CA GLN A 219 2.92 -8.85 -21.11
C GLN A 219 1.39 -8.72 -21.21
N LEU A 220 0.66 -9.72 -21.72
CA LEU A 220 -0.80 -9.69 -21.81
C LEU A 220 -1.47 -9.47 -20.44
N LEU A 221 -1.08 -10.23 -19.41
CA LEU A 221 -1.71 -10.16 -18.10
C LEU A 221 -1.58 -8.76 -17.49
N THR A 222 -0.43 -8.09 -17.67
CA THR A 222 -0.26 -6.68 -17.30
C THR A 222 -1.15 -5.72 -18.12
N HIS A 223 -1.43 -6.03 -19.39
CA HIS A 223 -2.33 -5.19 -20.21
C HIS A 223 -3.79 -5.39 -19.79
N LEU A 224 -4.19 -6.63 -19.48
CA LEU A 224 -5.54 -6.95 -19.03
C LEU A 224 -5.83 -6.41 -17.63
N SER A 225 -4.92 -6.56 -16.65
CA SER A 225 -5.15 -6.11 -15.27
C SER A 225 -5.41 -4.60 -15.20
N VAL A 226 -4.62 -3.79 -15.91
CA VAL A 226 -4.71 -2.32 -15.93
C VAL A 226 -6.02 -1.81 -16.54
N ILE A 227 -6.69 -2.60 -17.39
CA ILE A 227 -8.02 -2.25 -17.95
C ILE A 227 -9.15 -2.86 -17.11
N VAL A 228 -9.06 -4.16 -16.82
CA VAL A 228 -10.15 -4.95 -16.21
C VAL A 228 -10.41 -4.53 -14.76
N ILE A 229 -9.38 -4.14 -14.00
CA ILE A 229 -9.58 -3.73 -12.60
C ILE A 229 -10.38 -2.40 -12.51
N PRO A 230 -9.98 -1.29 -13.18
CA PRO A 230 -10.78 -0.07 -13.23
C PRO A 230 -12.17 -0.25 -13.84
N MET A 231 -12.29 -1.00 -14.94
CA MET A 231 -13.59 -1.27 -15.56
C MET A 231 -14.49 -2.11 -14.64
N GLY A 232 -13.94 -3.11 -13.96
CA GLY A 232 -14.64 -3.91 -12.96
C GLY A 232 -15.15 -3.06 -11.81
N TYR A 233 -14.32 -2.17 -11.26
CA TYR A 233 -14.75 -1.24 -10.22
C TYR A 233 -15.93 -0.35 -10.65
N THR A 234 -15.84 0.27 -11.84
CA THR A 234 -16.94 1.12 -12.36
C THR A 234 -18.21 0.31 -12.65
N PHE A 235 -18.08 -0.93 -13.14
CA PHE A 235 -19.19 -1.85 -13.36
C PHE A 235 -19.87 -2.30 -12.06
N PHE A 236 -19.13 -2.71 -11.03
CA PHE A 236 -19.70 -3.07 -9.74
C PHE A 236 -20.32 -1.87 -9.03
N SER A 237 -19.70 -0.70 -9.11
CA SER A 237 -20.28 0.55 -8.57
C SER A 237 -21.61 0.88 -9.25
N PHE A 238 -21.71 0.69 -10.57
CA PHE A 238 -22.96 0.81 -11.32
C PHE A 238 -24.02 -0.22 -10.86
N MET A 239 -23.67 -1.51 -10.76
CA MET A 239 -24.59 -2.58 -10.35
C MET A 239 -25.13 -2.39 -8.93
N LEU A 240 -24.27 -2.03 -8.00
CA LEU A 240 -24.61 -1.86 -6.58
C LEU A 240 -25.21 -0.47 -6.28
N SER A 241 -25.36 0.40 -7.29
CA SER A 241 -25.72 1.82 -7.12
C SER A 241 -24.81 2.57 -6.12
N TYR A 242 -23.55 2.13 -5.98
CA TYR A 242 -22.56 2.70 -5.08
C TYR A 242 -21.85 3.89 -5.75
N ARG A 243 -21.67 4.98 -5.01
CA ARG A 243 -21.07 6.23 -5.51
C ARG A 243 -19.83 6.61 -4.72
N ASN A 244 -18.66 6.51 -5.34
CA ASN A 244 -17.43 7.13 -4.87
C ASN A 244 -16.70 7.80 -6.04
N GLN A 245 -16.89 9.13 -6.17
CA GLN A 245 -16.39 9.88 -7.32
C GLN A 245 -14.86 9.92 -7.37
N ILE A 246 -14.17 9.83 -6.23
CA ILE A 246 -12.70 9.77 -6.16
C ILE A 246 -12.19 8.52 -6.87
N LEU A 247 -12.75 7.35 -6.53
CA LEU A 247 -12.38 6.08 -7.15
C LEU A 247 -12.82 5.96 -8.61
N VAL A 248 -13.95 6.56 -9.00
CA VAL A 248 -14.39 6.63 -10.41
C VAL A 248 -13.45 7.52 -11.24
N ASN A 249 -13.03 8.66 -10.71
CA ASN A 249 -12.07 9.55 -11.35
C ASN A 249 -10.68 8.88 -11.46
N LEU A 250 -10.21 8.24 -10.38
CA LEU A 250 -8.97 7.46 -10.38
C LEU A 250 -9.00 6.31 -11.40
N SER A 251 -10.11 5.58 -11.46
CA SER A 251 -10.33 4.52 -12.46
C SER A 251 -10.26 5.07 -13.89
N THR A 252 -10.88 6.23 -14.13
CA THR A 252 -10.83 6.93 -15.42
C THR A 252 -9.40 7.34 -15.78
N ILE A 253 -8.64 7.89 -14.83
CA ILE A 253 -7.22 8.24 -15.01
C ILE A 253 -6.40 7.00 -15.37
N ILE A 254 -6.55 5.87 -14.66
CA ILE A 254 -5.82 4.63 -14.95
C ILE A 254 -6.17 4.12 -16.37
N ILE A 255 -7.45 4.16 -16.77
CA ILE A 255 -7.89 3.81 -18.13
C ILE A 255 -7.24 4.74 -19.18
N THR A 256 -7.12 6.04 -18.92
CA THR A 256 -6.43 6.98 -19.85
C THR A 256 -4.92 6.74 -19.93
N LEU A 257 -4.30 6.21 -18.86
CA LEU A 257 -2.87 5.93 -18.79
C LEU A 257 -2.49 4.52 -19.27
N HIS A 258 -3.46 3.63 -19.52
CA HIS A 258 -3.22 2.24 -19.89
C HIS A 258 -2.24 2.08 -21.06
N GLY A 259 -2.36 2.86 -22.14
CA GLY A 259 -1.45 2.75 -23.30
C GLY A 259 -0.01 3.13 -22.97
N THR A 260 0.18 4.05 -22.00
CA THR A 260 1.50 4.44 -21.51
C THR A 260 2.08 3.35 -20.61
N ILE A 261 1.30 2.82 -19.65
CA ILE A 261 1.71 1.73 -18.76
C ILE A 261 2.10 0.50 -19.60
N THR A 262 1.23 0.06 -20.51
CA THR A 262 1.48 -1.08 -21.41
C THR A 262 2.71 -0.88 -22.30
N SER A 263 2.98 0.34 -22.77
CA SER A 263 4.21 0.66 -23.51
C SER A 263 5.47 0.55 -22.65
N ILE A 264 5.42 1.02 -21.40
CA ILE A 264 6.53 0.88 -20.43
C ILE A 264 6.78 -0.61 -20.15
N SER A 265 5.73 -1.38 -19.81
CA SER A 265 5.82 -2.83 -19.60
C SER A 265 6.38 -3.54 -20.83
N THR A 266 5.94 -3.18 -22.04
CA THR A 266 6.45 -3.75 -23.30
C THR A 266 7.96 -3.54 -23.46
N VAL A 267 8.46 -2.33 -23.19
CA VAL A 267 9.90 -2.01 -23.28
C VAL A 267 10.70 -2.68 -22.17
N ALA A 268 10.17 -2.71 -20.93
CA ALA A 268 10.83 -3.30 -19.77
C ALA A 268 10.95 -4.83 -19.89
N ILE A 269 9.87 -5.52 -20.27
CA ILE A 269 9.80 -6.97 -20.39
C ILE A 269 10.64 -7.47 -21.58
N ASN A 270 10.59 -6.80 -22.73
CA ASN A 270 11.29 -7.26 -23.93
C ASN A 270 12.78 -6.90 -23.91
N ARG A 271 13.61 -7.89 -23.56
CA ARG A 271 15.09 -7.81 -23.53
C ARG A 271 15.75 -7.03 -24.70
N PRO A 272 15.38 -7.21 -26.00
CA PRO A 272 16.00 -6.44 -27.08
C PRO A 272 15.66 -4.94 -27.03
N PHE A 273 14.44 -4.56 -26.62
CA PHE A 273 14.04 -3.16 -26.46
C PHE A 273 14.73 -2.53 -25.26
N ARG A 274 14.70 -3.20 -24.09
CA ARG A 274 15.42 -2.75 -22.88
C ARG A 274 16.91 -2.52 -23.14
N ASN A 275 17.57 -3.41 -23.86
CA ASN A 275 19.00 -3.27 -24.19
C ASN A 275 19.27 -2.08 -25.14
N ARG A 276 18.36 -1.76 -26.07
CA ARG A 276 18.47 -0.58 -26.93
C ARG A 276 18.28 0.72 -26.15
N VAL A 277 17.32 0.75 -25.23
CA VAL A 277 17.10 1.89 -24.33
C VAL A 277 18.34 2.12 -23.45
N LYS A 278 18.90 1.07 -22.83
CA LYS A 278 20.18 1.16 -22.09
C LYS A 278 21.35 1.65 -22.95
N GLN A 279 21.43 1.28 -24.24
CA GLN A 279 22.45 1.80 -25.17
C GLN A 279 22.29 3.29 -25.51
N TRP A 280 21.11 3.88 -25.26
CA TRP A 280 20.84 5.30 -25.50
C TRP A 280 21.15 6.15 -24.26
N PHE A 281 20.82 5.64 -23.07
CA PHE A 281 21.13 6.29 -21.79
C PHE A 281 22.61 6.16 -21.35
N ILE A 282 23.39 5.25 -21.94
CA ILE A 282 24.84 5.12 -21.69
C ILE A 282 25.63 5.89 -22.77
N PRO A 283 26.36 6.98 -22.42
CA PRO A 283 27.12 7.75 -23.40
C PRO A 283 28.20 6.92 -24.11
N LYS A 284 28.40 7.17 -25.41
CA LYS A 284 29.39 6.46 -26.27
C LYS A 284 30.82 6.45 -25.69
N LYS A 285 31.17 7.39 -24.80
CA LYS A 285 32.50 7.56 -24.19
C LYS A 285 32.98 6.34 -23.38
N PHE A 286 32.07 5.49 -22.88
CA PHE A 286 32.43 4.25 -22.14
C PHE A 286 32.61 3.00 -23.02
N ARG A 287 32.38 3.08 -24.34
CA ARG A 287 32.28 1.88 -25.20
C ARG A 287 33.61 1.27 -25.64
N ASN A 288 34.73 1.98 -25.52
CA ASN A 288 36.01 1.61 -26.18
C ASN A 288 36.99 0.77 -25.32
N ARG A 289 36.59 0.19 -24.18
CA ARG A 289 37.51 -0.62 -23.33
C ARG A 289 37.26 -2.13 -23.25
N ARG A 290 36.21 -2.69 -23.87
CA ARG A 290 36.02 -4.16 -23.97
C ARG A 290 35.44 -4.59 -25.33
N SER A 291 36.32 -4.67 -26.33
CA SER A 291 36.03 -5.43 -27.57
C SER A 291 37.32 -5.94 -28.21
N SER A 292 37.92 -6.99 -27.62
CA SER A 292 38.76 -7.93 -28.38
C SER A 292 38.96 -9.27 -27.64
N THR A 293 37.91 -10.08 -27.57
CA THR A 293 38.06 -11.54 -27.50
C THR A 293 36.81 -12.21 -28.07
N LYS A 294 36.95 -12.92 -29.19
CA LYS A 294 35.97 -13.94 -29.59
C LYS A 294 36.31 -15.22 -28.82
N MET A 295 35.35 -15.80 -28.12
CA MET A 295 35.19 -17.26 -28.09
C MET A 295 33.75 -17.59 -27.68
N ASN A 296 33.20 -18.64 -28.28
CA ASN A 296 31.97 -19.26 -27.79
C ASN A 296 32.27 -19.95 -26.44
N LEU A 297 31.45 -19.69 -25.42
CA LEU A 297 31.25 -20.66 -24.35
C LEU A 297 29.76 -20.82 -24.09
N LEU A 298 29.30 -22.07 -24.15
CA LEU A 298 27.99 -22.47 -23.65
C LEU A 298 28.05 -22.48 -22.12
N THR A 299 27.57 -21.42 -21.46
CA THR A 299 27.21 -21.51 -20.04
C THR A 299 25.74 -21.85 -19.91
N TYR A 300 25.53 -23.15 -19.71
CA TYR A 300 24.43 -23.70 -18.94
C TYR A 300 24.38 -23.01 -17.59
N ASP A 301 23.19 -22.62 -17.10
CA ASP A 301 22.93 -22.46 -15.67
C ASP A 301 21.43 -22.46 -15.35
N HIS A 302 21.13 -23.07 -14.19
CA HIS A 302 19.97 -22.84 -13.32
C HIS A 302 19.84 -21.34 -12.94
N TYR A 303 18.79 -20.74 -12.39
CA TYR A 303 17.53 -21.11 -11.72
C TYR A 303 16.42 -20.09 -12.19
N ASP A 304 15.18 -19.96 -11.68
CA ASP A 304 14.39 -20.71 -10.68
C ASP A 304 12.87 -20.67 -10.97
N TYR A 305 12.07 -21.13 -9.99
CA TYR A 305 10.67 -20.79 -9.72
C TYR A 305 10.40 -19.27 -9.54
N LEU A 306 9.15 -18.89 -9.78
CA LEU A 306 8.62 -17.56 -9.49
C LEU A 306 8.07 -17.53 -8.06
N ASP A 307 8.80 -16.89 -7.15
CA ASP A 307 8.21 -16.34 -5.92
C ASP A 307 7.76 -14.89 -6.17
N VAL A 308 6.65 -14.46 -5.55
CA VAL A 308 5.87 -13.27 -5.94
C VAL A 308 6.03 -12.14 -4.90
N SER A 309 7.20 -12.03 -4.28
CA SER A 309 7.45 -11.15 -3.13
C SER A 309 8.53 -10.06 -3.32
N SER A 310 8.88 -9.69 -4.56
CA SER A 310 10.05 -8.83 -4.82
C SER A 310 9.83 -7.61 -5.75
N TYR A 311 8.61 -7.05 -5.80
CA TYR A 311 8.30 -5.87 -6.64
C TYR A 311 8.14 -4.54 -5.87
N LEU A 312 8.58 -4.49 -4.60
CA LEU A 312 8.62 -3.28 -3.77
C LEU A 312 9.94 -3.19 -2.98
N TYR A 313 11.06 -3.06 -3.69
CA TYR A 313 12.31 -2.49 -3.14
C TYR A 313 13.26 -2.14 -4.31
N ASP A 314 13.16 -0.90 -4.80
CA ASP A 314 14.18 -0.30 -5.69
C ASP A 314 14.30 1.20 -5.35
N SER A 315 14.59 1.46 -4.07
CA SER A 315 15.20 2.72 -3.63
C SER A 315 16.72 2.55 -3.73
N PRO A 316 17.48 3.52 -4.27
CA PRO A 316 18.91 3.37 -4.46
C PRO A 316 19.63 3.32 -3.11
N ARG A 317 20.03 2.12 -2.67
CA ARG A 317 20.95 1.92 -1.53
C ARG A 317 22.39 2.27 -1.94
N ASP A 318 22.61 3.52 -2.31
CA ASP A 318 23.92 4.15 -2.23
C ASP A 318 23.97 4.95 -0.91
N LEU A 319 25.08 4.82 -0.16
CA LEU A 319 25.37 5.51 1.11
C LEU A 319 24.67 4.98 2.39
N ILE A 320 25.18 3.87 2.93
CA ILE A 320 25.46 3.78 4.37
C ILE A 320 26.94 3.41 4.52
N ASP A 321 27.63 4.11 5.42
CA ASP A 321 29.09 4.04 5.62
C ASP A 321 29.49 2.80 6.43
N GLY A 322 29.61 1.67 5.74
CA GLY A 322 30.18 0.43 6.27
C GLY A 322 31.37 0.00 5.43
N SER A 323 32.58 0.06 5.99
CA SER A 323 33.78 -0.42 5.30
C SER A 323 33.64 -1.90 4.95
N SER A 324 33.56 -2.21 3.65
CA SER A 324 33.58 -3.59 3.17
C SER A 324 34.79 -4.31 3.76
N PRO A 325 34.65 -5.52 4.34
CA PRO A 325 35.71 -6.17 5.09
C PRO A 325 36.82 -6.61 4.13
N THR A 326 37.86 -5.79 4.03
CA THR A 326 39.03 -6.01 3.17
C THR A 326 40.17 -6.66 3.92
N THR A 327 40.29 -6.40 5.23
CA THR A 327 41.26 -6.99 6.14
C THR A 327 40.62 -8.06 7.04
N PRO A 328 41.43 -8.96 7.63
CA PRO A 328 40.93 -9.89 8.64
C PRO A 328 40.32 -9.21 9.87
N ASP A 329 40.84 -8.04 10.25
CA ASP A 329 40.38 -7.27 11.42
C ASP A 329 39.06 -6.53 11.11
N ASP A 330 38.87 -6.04 9.88
CA ASP A 330 37.57 -5.52 9.41
C ASP A 330 36.50 -6.61 9.53
N MET A 331 36.80 -7.82 9.06
CA MET A 331 35.89 -8.97 9.09
C MET A 331 35.58 -9.41 10.53
N GLN A 332 36.55 -9.34 11.44
CA GLN A 332 36.32 -9.61 12.86
C GLN A 332 35.41 -8.57 13.51
N THR A 333 35.69 -7.29 13.27
CA THR A 333 34.89 -6.16 13.76
C THR A 333 33.45 -6.27 13.26
N LEU A 334 33.27 -6.46 11.95
CA LEU A 334 31.96 -6.61 11.32
C LEU A 334 31.17 -7.79 11.87
N PHE A 335 31.80 -8.96 12.06
CA PHE A 335 31.12 -10.12 12.66
C PHE A 335 30.76 -9.87 14.13
N ARG A 336 31.65 -9.27 14.92
CA ARG A 336 31.41 -8.94 16.33
C ARG A 336 30.23 -7.98 16.45
N ASP A 337 30.30 -6.85 15.76
CA ASP A 337 29.40 -5.72 15.95
C ASP A 337 27.99 -6.06 15.44
N ASN A 338 27.88 -6.78 14.33
CA ASN A 338 26.58 -7.25 13.85
C ASN A 338 26.00 -8.38 14.71
N LEU A 339 26.81 -9.35 15.16
CA LEU A 339 26.27 -10.41 16.01
C LEU A 339 25.80 -9.87 17.38
N VAL A 340 26.55 -8.93 17.97
CA VAL A 340 26.14 -8.22 19.19
C VAL A 340 24.93 -7.30 18.91
N GLY A 341 24.89 -6.60 17.78
CA GLY A 341 23.77 -5.76 17.37
C GLY A 341 22.45 -6.52 17.25
N MET A 342 22.47 -7.78 16.78
CA MET A 342 21.31 -8.66 16.80
C MET A 342 21.00 -9.26 18.18
N LEU A 343 22.02 -9.67 18.95
CA LEU A 343 21.84 -10.39 20.22
C LEU A 343 21.48 -9.49 21.41
N ASP A 344 22.00 -8.27 21.45
CA ASP A 344 21.79 -7.28 22.52
C ASP A 344 20.81 -6.19 22.04
N GLY A 345 21.06 -5.62 20.86
CA GLY A 345 20.24 -4.56 20.28
C GLY A 345 18.95 -5.02 19.59
N ARG A 346 18.79 -6.32 19.29
CA ARG A 346 17.70 -6.88 18.45
C ARG A 346 17.50 -6.14 17.12
N LYS A 347 18.59 -5.64 16.53
CA LYS A 347 18.57 -4.84 15.29
C LYS A 347 18.46 -5.71 14.05
N ARG A 348 17.51 -5.40 13.17
CA ARG A 348 17.31 -6.10 11.90
C ARG A 348 18.38 -5.70 10.88
N SER A 349 18.75 -4.42 10.86
CA SER A 349 19.90 -3.91 10.09
C SER A 349 21.17 -4.75 10.28
N SER A 350 21.54 -5.07 11.52
CA SER A 350 22.71 -5.91 11.83
C SER A 350 22.63 -7.34 11.28
N TYR A 351 21.42 -7.89 11.14
CA TYR A 351 21.22 -9.19 10.48
C TYR A 351 21.42 -9.07 8.97
N ASP A 352 20.74 -8.13 8.32
CA ASP A 352 20.78 -7.94 6.87
C ASP A 352 22.22 -7.59 6.40
N ASP A 353 22.93 -6.76 7.18
CA ASP A 353 24.35 -6.43 6.95
C ASP A 353 25.24 -7.68 7.03
N LEU A 354 25.08 -8.52 8.05
CA LEU A 354 25.87 -9.75 8.22
C LEU A 354 25.61 -10.75 7.07
N VAL A 355 24.35 -10.92 6.69
CA VAL A 355 23.91 -11.77 5.57
C VAL A 355 24.50 -11.30 4.23
N SER A 356 24.69 -9.99 4.03
CA SER A 356 25.30 -9.44 2.80
C SER A 356 26.75 -9.89 2.52
N TYR A 357 27.40 -10.53 3.52
CA TYR A 357 28.72 -11.15 3.43
C TYR A 357 28.69 -12.68 3.47
N PHE A 358 27.52 -13.32 3.42
CA PHE A 358 27.43 -14.78 3.32
C PHE A 358 27.84 -15.27 1.92
N HIS A 359 28.57 -16.38 1.90
CA HIS A 359 28.80 -17.16 0.70
C HIS A 359 27.49 -17.87 0.30
N PRO A 360 27.17 -18.05 -1.00
CA PRO A 360 25.94 -18.73 -1.43
C PRO A 360 25.73 -20.13 -0.79
N ASP A 361 26.83 -20.84 -0.53
CA ASP A 361 26.84 -22.16 0.13
C ASP A 361 27.18 -22.09 1.63
N VAL A 362 26.79 -21.02 2.34
CA VAL A 362 27.09 -20.84 3.77
C VAL A 362 26.52 -21.99 4.61
N LYS A 363 27.32 -22.45 5.58
CA LYS A 363 26.95 -23.51 6.52
C LYS A 363 26.78 -22.94 7.92
N ILE A 364 25.56 -22.96 8.44
CA ILE A 364 25.19 -22.44 9.75
C ILE A 364 24.82 -23.62 10.65
N TYR A 365 25.61 -23.83 11.69
CA TYR A 365 25.45 -24.93 12.64
C TYR A 365 25.14 -24.42 14.05
N SER A 366 24.22 -25.11 14.73
CA SER A 366 23.81 -24.75 16.09
C SER A 366 23.38 -25.97 16.87
N CYS A 367 23.65 -25.98 18.17
CA CYS A 367 23.27 -27.05 19.10
C CYS A 367 21.75 -27.20 19.32
N PHE A 368 20.93 -26.23 18.90
CA PHE A 368 19.47 -26.31 18.97
C PHE A 368 18.87 -27.22 17.88
N ALA A 369 19.63 -27.51 16.82
CA ALA A 369 19.18 -28.41 15.76
C ALA A 369 19.39 -29.88 16.17
N ALA A 370 18.32 -30.68 16.17
CA ALA A 370 18.41 -32.12 16.39
C ALA A 370 19.17 -32.79 15.24
N GLY A 371 20.44 -33.15 15.50
CA GLY A 371 21.36 -33.76 14.54
C GLY A 371 22.61 -32.91 14.33
N ILE A 372 23.79 -33.49 14.64
CA ILE A 372 25.09 -32.79 14.70
C ILE A 372 25.49 -32.12 13.37
N ASP A 373 24.92 -32.57 12.24
CA ASP A 373 25.24 -32.10 10.89
C ASP A 373 24.11 -31.31 10.19
N ARG A 374 23.02 -30.94 10.89
CA ARG A 374 21.90 -30.19 10.26
C ARG A 374 22.30 -28.73 10.02
N ASN A 375 22.47 -28.38 8.74
CA ASN A 375 22.63 -26.99 8.30
C ASN A 375 21.32 -26.22 8.50
N LEU A 376 21.37 -25.07 9.18
CA LEU A 376 20.26 -24.11 9.26
C LEU A 376 20.21 -23.26 7.99
N THR A 377 19.01 -22.97 7.50
CA THR A 377 18.86 -21.93 6.46
C THR A 377 18.99 -20.52 7.07
N GLU A 378 19.23 -19.53 6.23
CA GLU A 378 19.35 -18.12 6.59
C GLU A 378 18.20 -17.62 7.48
N GLY A 379 16.94 -17.91 7.12
CA GLY A 379 15.78 -17.53 7.93
C GLY A 379 15.74 -18.22 9.29
N GLN A 380 16.09 -19.51 9.36
CA GLN A 380 16.16 -20.25 10.63
C GLN A 380 17.24 -19.70 11.57
N PHE A 381 18.35 -19.19 11.00
CA PHE A 381 19.36 -18.48 11.76
C PHE A 381 18.82 -17.16 12.35
N HIS A 382 17.98 -16.41 11.62
CA HIS A 382 17.32 -15.20 12.15
C HIS A 382 16.46 -15.53 13.38
N HIS A 383 15.57 -16.52 13.25
CA HIS A 383 14.70 -16.93 14.36
C HIS A 383 15.53 -17.35 15.58
N LEU A 384 16.58 -18.15 15.39
CA LEU A 384 17.49 -18.57 16.47
C LEU A 384 18.14 -17.38 17.19
N ILE A 385 18.64 -16.40 16.44
CA ILE A 385 19.26 -15.20 17.03
C ILE A 385 18.21 -14.39 17.80
N ALA A 386 17.00 -14.22 17.26
CA ALA A 386 15.90 -13.53 17.95
C ALA A 386 15.45 -14.26 19.23
N TYR A 387 15.47 -15.59 19.25
CA TYR A 387 15.22 -16.40 20.46
C TYR A 387 16.30 -16.17 21.52
N MET A 388 17.58 -16.24 21.13
CA MET A 388 18.70 -16.02 22.05
C MET A 388 18.72 -14.58 22.59
N ALA A 389 18.40 -13.58 21.75
CA ALA A 389 18.26 -12.19 22.16
C ALA A 389 17.05 -11.94 23.09
N GLY A 390 16.02 -12.78 23.00
CA GLY A 390 14.89 -12.81 23.94
C GLY A 390 15.27 -13.36 25.32
N TYR A 391 16.23 -14.28 25.37
CA TYR A 391 16.68 -14.96 26.60
C TYR A 391 17.77 -14.22 27.38
N TYR A 392 18.64 -13.50 26.67
CA TYR A 392 19.70 -12.70 27.28
C TYR A 392 19.23 -11.28 27.61
N GLN A 393 19.56 -10.80 28.80
CA GLN A 393 19.20 -9.44 29.25
C GLN A 393 20.33 -8.42 29.05
N HIS A 394 21.55 -8.75 29.49
CA HIS A 394 22.73 -7.89 29.37
C HIS A 394 23.97 -8.68 28.98
N PHE A 395 24.83 -8.08 28.17
CA PHE A 395 26.08 -8.68 27.69
C PHE A 395 27.31 -8.07 28.40
N HIS A 396 28.24 -8.94 28.79
CA HIS A 396 29.49 -8.60 29.47
C HIS A 396 30.65 -9.41 28.87
N ASP A 397 31.89 -8.99 29.11
CA ASP A 397 33.11 -9.71 28.69
C ASP A 397 33.14 -10.12 27.19
N ILE A 398 32.64 -9.25 26.31
CA ILE A 398 32.66 -9.51 24.85
C ILE A 398 34.12 -9.51 24.36
N ARG A 399 34.60 -10.65 23.89
CA ARG A 399 36.00 -10.86 23.43
C ARG A 399 36.01 -11.56 22.08
N SER A 400 36.61 -10.93 21.09
CA SER A 400 36.87 -11.50 19.77
C SER A 400 38.33 -11.94 19.60
N GLN A 401 38.54 -13.08 18.94
CA GLN A 401 39.85 -13.61 18.55
C GLN A 401 39.79 -14.03 17.09
N ILE A 402 40.92 -13.95 16.37
CA ILE A 402 41.03 -14.36 14.98
C ILE A 402 42.25 -15.26 14.80
N THR A 403 42.15 -16.21 13.88
CA THR A 403 43.22 -17.14 13.53
C THR A 403 43.28 -17.26 12.02
N LEU A 404 44.36 -16.76 11.43
CA LEU A 404 44.71 -16.97 10.03
C LEU A 404 45.08 -18.44 9.83
N LYS A 405 44.55 -19.08 8.78
CA LYS A 405 44.77 -20.52 8.53
C LYS A 405 45.67 -20.77 7.31
N THR A 406 45.43 -20.07 6.21
CA THR A 406 46.19 -20.12 4.94
C THR A 406 45.90 -18.86 4.12
N ASP A 407 46.61 -18.64 3.01
CA ASP A 407 46.41 -17.48 2.11
C ASP A 407 44.94 -17.21 1.75
N GLY A 408 44.38 -16.15 2.36
CA GLY A 408 43.00 -15.73 2.15
C GLY A 408 41.92 -16.48 2.95
N PHE A 409 42.28 -17.38 3.87
CA PHE A 409 41.33 -18.07 4.75
C PHE A 409 41.55 -17.68 6.23
N LEU A 410 40.48 -17.21 6.87
CA LEU A 410 40.48 -16.82 8.28
C LEU A 410 39.40 -17.57 9.08
N SER A 411 39.62 -17.67 10.38
CA SER A 411 38.68 -18.22 11.34
C SER A 411 38.54 -17.27 12.52
N GLY A 412 37.34 -16.77 12.77
CA GLY A 412 37.05 -15.93 13.93
C GLY A 412 36.38 -16.70 15.06
N LEU A 413 36.55 -16.19 16.28
CA LEU A 413 35.97 -16.70 17.51
C LEU A 413 35.47 -15.51 18.34
N LEU A 414 34.19 -15.50 18.69
CA LEU A 414 33.58 -14.55 19.61
C LEU A 414 33.16 -15.28 20.89
N ARG A 415 33.44 -14.66 22.04
CA ARG A 415 32.96 -15.10 23.36
C ARG A 415 32.30 -13.93 24.06
N TYR A 416 31.26 -14.21 24.84
CA TYR A 416 30.60 -13.24 25.71
C TYR A 416 30.00 -13.95 26.92
N ASN A 417 29.83 -13.23 28.02
CA ASN A 417 28.96 -13.60 29.12
C ASN A 417 27.63 -12.87 28.92
N ALA A 418 26.51 -13.54 29.11
CA ALA A 418 25.18 -12.93 29.05
C ALA A 418 24.39 -13.24 30.32
N SER A 419 23.78 -12.24 30.94
CA SER A 419 22.85 -12.43 32.05
C SER A 419 21.48 -12.91 31.55
N THR A 420 20.71 -13.50 32.45
CA THR A 420 19.35 -14.00 32.25
C THR A 420 18.46 -13.49 33.39
N ALA A 421 17.14 -13.51 33.22
CA ALA A 421 16.18 -13.06 34.25
C ALA A 421 16.39 -13.75 35.62
N ASP A 422 16.80 -15.04 35.62
CA ASP A 422 17.19 -15.81 36.81
C ASP A 422 18.46 -15.29 37.54
N GLY A 423 19.09 -14.21 37.07
CA GLY A 423 20.37 -13.70 37.57
C GLY A 423 21.59 -14.57 37.22
N LYS A 424 21.40 -15.61 36.40
CA LYS A 424 22.48 -16.55 35.99
C LYS A 424 23.23 -16.02 34.77
N TYR A 425 24.53 -16.26 34.74
CA TYR A 425 25.40 -15.93 33.59
C TYR A 425 25.62 -17.14 32.69
N ASN A 426 25.37 -16.97 31.40
CA ASN A 426 25.62 -17.96 30.36
C ASN A 426 26.77 -17.53 29.44
N LEU A 427 27.71 -18.44 29.17
CA LEU A 427 28.85 -18.20 28.29
C LEU A 427 28.48 -18.53 26.85
N GLY A 428 28.27 -17.51 26.02
CA GLY A 428 28.13 -17.66 24.58
C GLY A 428 29.48 -17.86 23.87
N LYS A 429 29.52 -18.74 22.87
CA LYS A 429 30.70 -18.97 22.03
C LYS A 429 30.32 -19.18 20.58
N TRP A 430 30.64 -18.22 19.73
CA TRP A 430 30.45 -18.30 18.28
C TRP A 430 31.78 -18.45 17.56
N THR A 431 31.83 -19.27 16.52
CA THR A 431 32.97 -19.32 15.59
C THR A 431 32.48 -19.16 14.17
N TYR A 432 33.22 -18.44 13.36
CA TYR A 432 32.96 -18.32 11.93
C TYR A 432 34.22 -18.60 11.12
N LYS A 433 34.05 -18.95 9.86
CA LYS A 433 35.12 -19.06 8.87
C LYS A 433 34.78 -18.20 7.66
N ALA A 434 35.76 -17.45 7.16
CA ALA A 434 35.62 -16.61 5.99
C ALA A 434 36.78 -16.81 5.01
N SER A 435 36.52 -16.49 3.74
CA SER A 435 37.47 -16.60 2.63
C SER A 435 37.48 -15.32 1.80
N PHE A 436 38.66 -14.90 1.34
CA PHE A 436 38.85 -13.68 0.57
C PHE A 436 38.49 -13.87 -0.92
N ASP A 437 37.46 -13.17 -1.39
CA ASP A 437 37.09 -13.11 -2.80
C ASP A 437 37.99 -12.10 -3.53
N LYS A 438 38.98 -12.62 -4.26
CA LYS A 438 39.93 -11.81 -5.05
C LYS A 438 39.26 -10.98 -6.16
N HIS A 439 38.05 -11.33 -6.61
CA HIS A 439 37.33 -10.56 -7.62
C HIS A 439 36.52 -9.41 -7.02
N LYS A 440 35.94 -9.60 -5.83
CA LYS A 440 35.18 -8.57 -5.11
C LYS A 440 36.01 -7.77 -4.10
N GLN A 441 37.26 -8.16 -3.86
CA GLN A 441 38.19 -7.55 -2.90
C GLN A 441 37.61 -7.48 -1.47
N LYS A 442 36.87 -8.53 -1.05
CA LYS A 442 36.26 -8.62 0.28
C LYS A 442 36.25 -10.05 0.82
N TYR A 443 36.18 -10.19 2.15
CA TYR A 443 35.89 -11.47 2.79
C TYR A 443 34.41 -11.83 2.70
N ASN A 444 34.11 -13.11 2.49
CA ASN A 444 32.77 -13.69 2.62
C ASN A 444 32.79 -14.84 3.64
N ILE A 445 31.77 -14.93 4.50
CA ILE A 445 31.58 -15.98 5.50
C ILE A 445 31.01 -17.22 4.83
N TYR A 446 31.65 -18.38 5.00
CA TYR A 446 31.16 -19.66 4.46
C TYR A 446 30.77 -20.67 5.55
N GLU A 447 31.09 -20.40 6.82
CA GLU A 447 30.67 -21.24 7.95
C GLU A 447 30.45 -20.40 9.21
N ILE A 448 29.38 -20.68 9.95
CA ILE A 448 29.07 -20.13 11.28
C ILE A 448 28.68 -21.31 12.18
N VAL A 449 29.20 -21.34 13.41
CA VAL A 449 28.93 -22.39 14.39
C VAL A 449 28.73 -21.77 15.77
N PHE A 450 27.58 -22.03 16.40
CA PHE A 450 27.41 -21.83 17.85
C PHE A 450 27.96 -23.04 18.60
N GLN A 451 28.96 -22.84 19.46
CA GLN A 451 29.73 -23.92 20.08
C GLN A 451 29.33 -24.20 21.53
N LYS A 452 29.40 -25.50 21.90
CA LYS A 452 28.88 -26.16 23.12
C LYS A 452 27.38 -26.42 23.05
N GLY A 453 26.94 -27.53 23.67
CA GLY A 453 25.61 -28.12 23.52
C GLY A 453 24.47 -27.38 24.23
N CYS A 454 24.30 -26.08 23.98
CA CYS A 454 23.17 -25.26 24.42
C CYS A 454 22.97 -25.22 25.96
N PHE A 455 24.02 -25.57 26.70
CA PHE A 455 23.96 -25.75 28.14
C PHE A 455 23.66 -24.42 28.83
N GLY A 456 22.51 -24.35 29.50
CA GLY A 456 22.02 -23.13 30.15
C GLY A 456 21.05 -22.29 29.31
N VAL A 457 20.62 -22.72 28.12
CA VAL A 457 19.47 -22.12 27.41
C VAL A 457 18.31 -23.14 27.39
N PRO A 458 17.04 -22.73 27.60
CA PRO A 458 15.91 -23.66 27.55
C PRO A 458 15.80 -24.37 26.18
N LEU A 459 15.41 -25.64 26.21
CA LEU A 459 15.22 -26.49 25.01
C LEU A 459 13.77 -27.00 24.88
N ARG A 460 12.82 -26.36 25.57
CA ARG A 460 11.38 -26.68 25.62
C ARG A 460 10.58 -25.39 25.81
N GLU A 461 9.33 -25.34 25.34
CA GLU A 461 8.37 -24.25 25.58
C GLU A 461 8.31 -23.87 27.07
N PRO A 462 8.68 -22.63 27.44
CA PRO A 462 8.38 -22.07 28.75
C PRO A 462 6.91 -21.65 28.78
N THR A 463 6.24 -21.90 29.91
CA THR A 463 4.82 -21.59 30.12
C THR A 463 4.51 -20.10 30.20
N GLU A 464 5.53 -19.25 30.33
CA GLU A 464 5.44 -17.80 30.32
C GLU A 464 6.46 -17.21 29.33
N PRO A 465 6.27 -15.96 28.86
CA PRO A 465 7.29 -15.27 28.09
C PRO A 465 8.63 -15.26 28.82
N ILE A 466 9.69 -15.59 28.08
CA ILE A 466 11.07 -15.61 28.58
C ILE A 466 11.52 -14.23 29.07
N GLU A 467 11.00 -13.19 28.42
CA GLU A 467 11.24 -11.80 28.76
C GLU A 467 10.19 -11.31 29.77
N GLU A 468 10.66 -10.66 30.84
CA GLU A 468 9.80 -10.01 31.81
C GLU A 468 9.03 -8.85 31.17
N VAL A 469 7.79 -8.61 31.64
CA VAL A 469 6.92 -7.60 31.04
C VAL A 469 7.47 -6.18 31.20
N ASP A 470 8.13 -5.88 32.32
CA ASP A 470 8.72 -4.56 32.56
C ASP A 470 9.91 -4.29 31.63
N ALA A 471 10.71 -5.33 31.32
CA ALA A 471 11.78 -5.25 30.33
C ALA A 471 11.24 -5.06 28.90
N PHE A 472 10.10 -5.69 28.56
CA PHE A 472 9.39 -5.45 27.30
C PHE A 472 8.87 -4.00 27.22
N ILE A 473 8.16 -3.53 28.26
CA ILE A 473 7.61 -2.17 28.39
C ILE A 473 8.75 -1.15 28.22
N GLU A 474 9.88 -1.34 28.89
CA GLU A 474 11.05 -0.46 28.77
C GLU A 474 11.73 -0.52 27.39
N ARG A 475 11.66 -1.64 26.66
CA ARG A 475 12.07 -1.66 25.24
C ARG A 475 11.12 -0.84 24.37
N VAL A 476 9.81 -0.93 24.56
CA VAL A 476 8.83 -0.12 23.81
C VAL A 476 9.13 1.37 24.03
N ARG A 477 9.36 1.77 25.29
CA ARG A 477 9.78 3.14 25.64
C ARG A 477 11.05 3.56 24.91
N ARG A 478 12.11 2.75 24.98
CA ARG A 478 13.39 3.06 24.31
C ARG A 478 13.22 3.20 22.79
N LYS A 479 12.60 2.23 22.09
CA LYS A 479 12.36 2.34 20.64
C LYS A 479 11.59 3.61 20.25
N LEU A 480 10.62 4.03 21.05
CA LEU A 480 9.90 5.30 20.83
C LEU A 480 10.81 6.52 21.03
N GLU A 481 11.56 6.61 22.12
CA GLU A 481 12.36 7.80 22.46
C GLU A 481 13.72 7.90 21.72
N THR A 482 14.41 6.78 21.50
CA THR A 482 15.80 6.75 21.00
C THR A 482 15.93 6.42 19.52
N ASP A 483 14.93 5.75 18.94
CA ASP A 483 15.01 5.25 17.56
C ASP A 483 14.03 6.01 16.64
N LEU A 484 12.80 6.27 17.12
CA LEU A 484 11.78 7.00 16.35
C LEU A 484 11.78 8.51 16.63
N PHE A 485 11.52 8.93 17.87
CA PHE A 485 11.21 10.33 18.21
C PHE A 485 12.40 11.04 18.88
N LEU A 486 13.58 11.06 18.24
CA LEU A 486 14.80 11.61 18.84
C LEU A 486 14.70 13.14 19.09
N PRO A 487 15.00 13.65 20.30
CA PRO A 487 14.91 15.09 20.60
C PRO A 487 15.72 15.99 19.66
N ASP A 488 16.95 15.57 19.34
CA ASP A 488 17.89 16.33 18.49
C ASP A 488 17.69 16.13 16.98
N GLY A 489 16.72 15.30 16.56
CA GLY A 489 16.28 15.20 15.16
C GLY A 489 17.27 14.52 14.20
N ARG A 490 17.18 13.18 14.10
CA ARG A 490 17.69 12.44 12.92
C ARG A 490 16.58 12.33 11.87
N GLU A 491 16.95 12.18 10.60
CA GLU A 491 16.04 11.76 9.54
C GLU A 491 15.80 10.25 9.64
N GLN A 492 14.61 9.84 10.10
CA GLN A 492 14.23 8.43 10.20
C GLN A 492 14.04 7.84 8.80
N THR A 493 14.60 6.66 8.60
CA THR A 493 14.40 5.83 7.42
C THR A 493 13.14 4.99 7.57
N LEU A 494 12.61 4.46 6.46
CA LEU A 494 11.52 3.47 6.53
C LEU A 494 11.90 2.26 7.39
N GLN A 495 13.18 1.87 7.38
CA GLN A 495 13.70 0.74 8.14
C GLN A 495 13.60 0.94 9.66
N ASP A 496 13.74 2.17 10.17
CA ASP A 496 13.58 2.48 11.60
C ASP A 496 12.12 2.23 12.05
N PHE A 497 11.14 2.55 11.19
CA PHE A 497 9.73 2.25 11.43
C PHE A 497 9.40 0.76 11.23
N GLU A 498 10.01 0.08 10.24
CA GLU A 498 9.88 -1.37 10.06
C GLU A 498 10.41 -2.13 11.30
N GLU A 499 11.57 -1.75 11.85
CA GLU A 499 12.12 -2.30 13.10
C GLU A 499 11.27 -1.99 14.35
N PHE A 500 10.39 -0.97 14.31
CA PHE A 500 9.38 -0.77 15.35
C PHE A 500 8.19 -1.73 15.17
N GLY A 501 7.84 -2.05 13.92
CA GLY A 501 6.83 -3.03 13.54
C GLY A 501 7.05 -4.45 14.10
N ASP A 502 8.32 -4.84 14.33
CA ASP A 502 8.67 -6.14 14.94
C ASP A 502 8.15 -6.34 16.38
N LEU A 503 7.67 -5.28 17.06
CA LEU A 503 7.04 -5.36 18.38
C LEU A 503 5.56 -5.80 18.32
N PHE A 504 4.97 -5.88 17.13
CA PHE A 504 3.54 -6.06 16.91
C PHE A 504 3.20 -7.46 16.42
N THR A 505 2.00 -7.95 16.74
CA THR A 505 1.48 -9.17 16.13
C THR A 505 1.07 -8.93 14.67
N ASP A 506 1.15 -9.96 13.81
CA ASP A 506 0.70 -9.85 12.40
C ASP A 506 -0.79 -9.48 12.27
N ASP A 507 -1.59 -9.83 13.27
CA ASP A 507 -3.02 -9.50 13.40
C ASP A 507 -3.29 -8.18 14.13
N ALA A 508 -2.26 -7.37 14.43
CA ALA A 508 -2.41 -6.16 15.23
C ALA A 508 -3.30 -5.12 14.54
N ILE A 509 -4.30 -4.66 15.28
CA ILE A 509 -5.28 -3.66 14.83
C ILE A 509 -4.80 -2.27 15.23
N THR A 510 -4.78 -1.36 14.26
CA THR A 510 -4.48 0.06 14.51
C THR A 510 -5.70 0.90 14.24
N VAL A 511 -6.14 1.66 15.23
CA VAL A 511 -7.16 2.70 15.11
C VAL A 511 -6.51 4.06 15.26
N VAL A 512 -6.74 4.92 14.28
CA VAL A 512 -6.15 6.26 14.20
C VAL A 512 -7.31 7.25 14.06
N CYS A 513 -7.34 8.28 14.90
CA CYS A 513 -8.39 9.30 14.81
C CYS A 513 -8.47 9.92 13.41
N ASP A 514 -9.71 10.04 12.90
CA ASP A 514 -10.10 10.50 11.57
C ASP A 514 -9.63 9.66 10.37
N GLU A 515 -9.01 8.49 10.62
CA GLU A 515 -8.53 7.56 9.59
C GLU A 515 -9.28 6.22 9.67
N PRO A 516 -9.37 5.45 8.57
CA PRO A 516 -9.90 4.09 8.61
C PRO A 516 -9.02 3.19 9.49
N MET A 517 -9.63 2.12 10.03
CA MET A 517 -8.89 1.09 10.76
C MET A 517 -7.86 0.42 9.84
N MET A 518 -6.61 0.36 10.32
CA MET A 518 -5.44 -0.09 9.56
C MET A 518 -4.84 -1.36 10.15
N ASN A 519 -4.24 -2.19 9.28
CA ASN A 519 -3.34 -3.25 9.72
C ASN A 519 -1.95 -2.69 10.08
N ILE A 520 -1.10 -3.53 10.69
CA ILE A 520 0.25 -3.11 11.11
C ILE A 520 1.10 -2.52 9.95
N ARG A 521 1.04 -3.08 8.74
CA ARG A 521 1.86 -2.58 7.61
C ARG A 521 1.41 -1.20 7.15
N GLU A 522 0.11 -0.96 7.10
CA GLU A 522 -0.47 0.35 6.82
C GLU A 522 -0.12 1.35 7.92
N PHE A 523 -0.15 0.95 9.19
CA PHE A 523 0.24 1.81 10.32
C PHE A 523 1.72 2.21 10.27
N ILE A 524 2.63 1.27 9.98
CA ILE A 524 4.07 1.56 9.82
C ILE A 524 4.31 2.52 8.65
N GLN A 525 3.60 2.36 7.53
CA GLN A 525 3.65 3.31 6.41
C GLN A 525 3.05 4.68 6.76
N TYR A 526 1.98 4.73 7.54
CA TYR A 526 1.40 5.97 8.06
C TYR A 526 2.40 6.72 8.95
N LEU A 527 3.05 6.03 9.90
CA LEU A 527 4.09 6.63 10.75
C LEU A 527 5.24 7.17 9.91
N ALA A 528 5.80 6.36 9.00
CA ALA A 528 6.90 6.78 8.14
C ALA A 528 6.53 8.00 7.29
N THR A 529 5.36 7.98 6.64
CA THR A 529 4.90 9.10 5.79
C THR A 529 4.67 10.38 6.59
N ARG A 530 4.13 10.26 7.81
CA ARG A 530 3.83 11.39 8.69
C ARG A 530 5.09 12.03 9.26
N TYR A 531 6.06 11.22 9.69
CA TYR A 531 7.19 11.69 10.50
C TYR A 531 8.51 11.89 9.73
N HIS A 532 8.65 11.37 8.51
CA HIS A 532 9.90 11.46 7.71
C HIS A 532 10.42 12.90 7.47
N HIS A 533 9.56 13.93 7.50
CA HIS A 533 9.98 15.33 7.34
C HIS A 533 10.12 16.11 8.65
N ILE A 534 9.80 15.50 9.80
CA ILE A 534 9.78 16.15 11.10
C ILE A 534 11.12 15.96 11.81
N ARG A 535 11.75 17.07 12.23
CA ARG A 535 13.13 17.10 12.74
C ARG A 535 13.26 17.58 14.19
N LYS A 536 12.16 17.80 14.91
CA LYS A 536 12.17 18.23 16.31
C LYS A 536 11.04 17.57 17.07
N TYR A 537 11.42 16.86 18.12
CA TYR A 537 10.53 16.18 19.05
C TYR A 537 10.87 16.65 20.47
N LYS A 538 9.86 16.83 21.32
CA LYS A 538 10.01 17.29 22.71
C LYS A 538 8.84 16.81 23.56
N ASP A 539 8.93 17.09 24.86
CA ASP A 539 7.87 16.88 25.86
C ASP A 539 7.29 15.46 25.83
N HIS A 540 8.19 14.46 25.76
CA HIS A 540 7.85 13.05 25.80
C HIS A 540 7.25 12.71 27.16
N GLU A 541 5.99 12.29 27.16
CA GLU A 541 5.32 11.73 28.34
C GLU A 541 5.11 10.23 28.12
N TYR A 542 5.59 9.43 29.07
CA TYR A 542 5.45 7.98 29.05
C TYR A 542 4.79 7.49 30.35
N SER A 543 3.77 6.65 30.22
CA SER A 543 3.15 5.97 31.36
C SER A 543 2.63 4.60 30.94
N HIS A 544 2.42 3.70 31.89
CA HIS A 544 1.79 2.42 31.62
C HIS A 544 0.85 2.03 32.77
N VAL A 545 -0.19 1.27 32.44
CA VAL A 545 -1.20 0.75 33.38
C VAL A 545 -1.39 -0.73 33.13
N LYS A 546 -1.44 -1.51 34.21
CA LYS A 546 -1.75 -2.94 34.17
C LYS A 546 -3.25 -3.16 34.33
N PHE A 547 -3.85 -3.91 33.42
CA PHE A 547 -5.20 -4.45 33.53
C PHE A 547 -5.13 -5.98 33.72
N ASP A 548 -6.27 -6.62 34.03
CA ASP A 548 -6.32 -8.05 34.34
C ASP A 548 -5.90 -8.95 33.17
N GLN A 549 -6.05 -8.49 31.92
CA GLN A 549 -5.80 -9.29 30.71
C GLN A 549 -4.73 -8.71 29.77
N HIS A 550 -4.33 -7.45 29.96
CA HIS A 550 -3.37 -6.76 29.11
C HIS A 550 -2.68 -5.60 29.86
N PHE A 551 -1.62 -5.07 29.26
CA PHE A 551 -0.99 -3.83 29.71
C PHE A 551 -1.27 -2.74 28.68
N GLU A 552 -1.54 -1.51 29.13
CA GLU A 552 -1.64 -0.34 28.25
C GLU A 552 -0.45 0.57 28.48
N ILE A 553 0.28 0.86 27.41
CA ILE A 553 1.39 1.81 27.39
C ILE A 553 0.89 3.08 26.70
N THR A 554 0.93 4.22 27.38
CA THR A 554 0.63 5.53 26.80
C THR A 554 1.92 6.30 26.55
N PHE A 555 2.10 6.77 25.32
CA PHE A 555 3.20 7.62 24.91
C PHE A 555 2.66 8.88 24.23
N SER A 556 3.09 10.06 24.66
CA SER A 556 2.78 11.33 24.00
C SER A 556 4.06 12.03 23.59
N VAL A 557 4.08 12.56 22.37
CA VAL A 557 5.20 13.34 21.80
C VAL A 557 4.68 14.65 21.24
N THR A 558 5.36 15.75 21.55
CA THR A 558 5.16 17.03 20.89
C THR A 558 6.19 17.17 19.77
N TRP A 559 5.75 17.57 18.57
CA TRP A 559 6.61 17.77 17.41
C TRP A 559 6.38 19.12 16.75
N THR A 560 7.44 19.66 16.14
CA THR A 560 7.37 20.97 15.45
C THR A 560 7.31 20.76 13.94
N ALA A 561 6.27 21.33 13.31
CA ALA A 561 6.10 21.36 11.87
C ALA A 561 7.03 22.39 11.19
N ALA A 562 7.19 22.27 9.86
CA ALA A 562 8.07 23.15 9.08
C ALA A 562 7.67 24.64 9.13
N ASN A 563 6.42 24.95 9.47
CA ASN A 563 5.87 26.29 9.64
C ASN A 563 5.96 26.82 11.09
N THR A 564 6.72 26.16 11.97
CA THR A 564 6.84 26.44 13.42
C THR A 564 5.59 26.17 14.28
N SER A 565 4.51 25.62 13.72
CA SER A 565 3.42 25.07 14.53
C SER A 565 3.90 23.86 15.34
N GLU A 566 3.39 23.71 16.56
CA GLU A 566 3.69 22.61 17.47
C GLU A 566 2.44 21.75 17.69
N PHE A 567 2.59 20.44 17.52
CA PHE A 567 1.50 19.47 17.58
C PHE A 567 1.83 18.35 18.55
N ARG A 568 0.85 17.92 19.35
CA ARG A 568 0.98 16.78 20.26
C ARG A 568 0.22 15.58 19.71
N ASP A 569 0.91 14.46 19.55
CA ASP A 569 0.32 13.17 19.21
C ASP A 569 0.45 12.22 20.41
N THR A 570 -0.63 11.50 20.72
CA THR A 570 -0.69 10.52 21.81
C THR A 570 -1.08 9.15 21.27
N TYR A 571 -0.30 8.13 21.62
CA TYR A 571 -0.46 6.73 21.27
C TYR A 571 -0.74 5.90 22.51
N VAL A 572 -1.67 4.94 22.41
CA VAL A 572 -1.94 3.93 23.42
C VAL A 572 -1.73 2.55 22.79
N PHE A 573 -0.75 1.80 23.30
CA PHE A 573 -0.38 0.47 22.84
C PHE A 573 -0.87 -0.59 23.83
N ARG A 574 -1.63 -1.59 23.38
CA ARG A 574 -2.06 -2.72 24.23
C ARG A 574 -1.15 -3.92 24.01
N VAL A 575 -0.58 -4.44 25.10
CA VAL A 575 0.35 -5.57 25.10
C VAL A 575 -0.33 -6.81 25.64
N LYS A 576 -0.21 -7.94 24.92
CA LYS A 576 -0.68 -9.27 25.34
C LYS A 576 0.46 -10.30 25.27
N LYS A 577 0.27 -11.44 25.91
CA LYS A 577 1.05 -12.65 25.63
C LYS A 577 0.58 -13.23 24.28
N ALA A 578 1.51 -13.46 23.36
CA ALA A 578 1.27 -14.10 22.07
C ALA A 578 2.19 -15.32 21.90
N ARG A 579 1.81 -16.28 21.05
CA ARG A 579 2.67 -17.42 20.69
C ARG A 579 3.31 -17.19 19.33
N ASP A 580 4.60 -17.46 19.28
CA ASP A 580 5.43 -17.48 18.06
C ASP A 580 5.93 -18.92 17.82
N PHE A 581 5.86 -19.41 16.58
CA PHE A 581 6.20 -20.80 16.25
C PHE A 581 7.65 -20.92 15.79
N PHE A 582 8.40 -21.79 16.45
CA PHE A 582 9.83 -21.96 16.25
C PHE A 582 10.12 -23.32 15.59
N ALA A 583 10.26 -23.31 14.27
CA ALA A 583 10.35 -24.51 13.43
C ALA A 583 11.57 -25.41 13.73
N GLU A 584 12.61 -24.87 14.36
CA GLU A 584 13.86 -25.58 14.66
C GLU A 584 13.73 -26.48 15.89
N LEU A 585 12.96 -26.03 16.90
CA LEU A 585 12.61 -26.81 18.09
C LEU A 585 11.29 -27.58 17.89
N ASN A 586 10.55 -27.29 16.80
CA ASN A 586 9.19 -27.78 16.53
C ASN A 586 8.26 -27.46 17.72
N ASP A 587 8.39 -26.24 18.25
CA ASP A 587 7.78 -25.83 19.50
C ASP A 587 7.29 -24.38 19.40
N SER A 588 6.37 -23.98 20.28
CA SER A 588 5.90 -22.59 20.36
C SER A 588 6.54 -21.87 21.55
N PHE A 589 6.69 -20.55 21.45
CA PHE A 589 7.22 -19.74 22.55
C PHE A 589 6.30 -18.56 22.81
N TRP A 590 6.01 -18.32 24.08
CA TRP A 590 5.30 -17.11 24.49
C TRP A 590 6.23 -15.90 24.41
N LYS A 591 5.70 -14.80 23.87
CA LYS A 591 6.35 -13.49 23.81
C LYS A 591 5.34 -12.42 24.20
N TRP A 592 5.83 -11.30 24.73
CA TRP A 592 5.03 -10.09 24.83
C TRP A 592 5.01 -9.41 23.46
N MET A 593 3.82 -9.04 22.99
CA MET A 593 3.62 -8.38 21.69
C MET A 593 2.52 -7.33 21.82
N VAL A 594 2.64 -6.23 21.06
CA VAL A 594 1.57 -5.25 20.91
C VAL A 594 0.54 -5.79 19.91
N TYR A 595 -0.74 -5.79 20.28
CA TYR A 595 -1.82 -6.33 19.43
C TYR A 595 -2.87 -5.29 19.05
N TRP A 596 -2.83 -4.11 19.67
CA TRP A 596 -3.75 -3.03 19.42
C TRP A 596 -3.05 -1.68 19.61
N VAL A 597 -3.31 -0.74 18.72
CA VAL A 597 -2.85 0.65 18.82
C VAL A 597 -4.04 1.58 18.68
N THR A 598 -4.16 2.55 19.57
CA THR A 598 -5.03 3.71 19.39
C THR A 598 -4.17 4.97 19.34
N LYS A 599 -4.15 5.67 18.19
CA LYS A 599 -3.59 7.01 18.07
C LYS A 599 -4.70 8.05 18.22
N LYS A 600 -4.65 8.82 19.31
CA LYS A 600 -5.61 9.91 19.58
C LYS A 600 -5.53 11.00 18.51
N CYS A 601 -6.54 11.85 18.44
CA CYS A 601 -6.53 13.02 17.55
C CYS A 601 -5.33 13.92 17.88
N THR A 602 -4.71 14.49 16.85
CA THR A 602 -3.57 15.41 17.03
C THR A 602 -4.09 16.69 17.69
N ILE A 603 -3.41 17.14 18.74
CA ILE A 603 -3.74 18.39 19.42
C ILE A 603 -2.78 19.46 18.92
N ASP A 604 -3.29 20.55 18.37
CA ASP A 604 -2.47 21.75 18.11
C ASP A 604 -2.16 22.41 19.47
N VAL A 605 -0.87 22.47 19.80
CA VAL A 605 -0.34 23.09 21.04
C VAL A 605 0.48 24.35 20.72
N THR A 606 0.41 24.84 19.47
CA THR A 606 1.05 26.08 19.05
C THR A 606 0.48 27.26 19.81
N GLN A 607 1.35 28.13 20.31
CA GLN A 607 0.96 29.37 20.97
C GLN A 607 0.53 30.43 19.93
N TYR A 608 -0.75 30.46 19.57
CA TYR A 608 -1.33 31.53 18.76
C TYR A 608 -1.92 32.68 19.59
N LEU A 609 -2.22 33.79 18.92
CA LEU A 609 -3.08 34.85 19.46
C LEU A 609 -4.47 34.27 19.79
N THR A 610 -5.07 34.66 20.92
CA THR A 610 -6.32 34.09 21.46
C THR A 610 -7.48 34.00 20.46
N ILE A 611 -7.61 34.96 19.55
CA ILE A 611 -8.64 34.99 18.49
C ILE A 611 -8.49 33.81 17.52
N VAL A 612 -7.25 33.45 17.17
CA VAL A 612 -6.93 32.33 16.27
C VAL A 612 -7.15 31.00 17.00
N THR A 613 -6.72 30.91 18.26
CA THR A 613 -6.94 29.71 19.11
C THR A 613 -8.42 29.38 19.28
N GLY A 614 -9.26 30.40 19.49
CA GLY A 614 -10.72 30.26 19.55
C GLY A 614 -11.32 29.76 18.24
N SER A 615 -10.88 30.31 17.10
CA SER A 615 -11.35 29.90 15.77
C SER A 615 -10.99 28.43 15.46
N ASN A 616 -9.79 27.98 15.83
CA ASN A 616 -9.35 26.59 15.62
C ASN A 616 -10.14 25.61 16.51
N HIS A 617 -10.37 25.91 17.80
CA HIS A 617 -11.19 25.06 18.67
C HIS A 617 -12.65 25.02 18.23
N MET A 618 -13.20 26.13 17.75
CA MET A 618 -14.55 26.20 17.18
C MET A 618 -14.69 25.29 15.94
N MET A 619 -13.65 25.22 15.09
CA MET A 619 -13.60 24.28 13.96
C MET A 619 -13.56 22.81 14.43
N GLU A 620 -12.81 22.49 15.48
CA GLU A 620 -12.77 21.15 16.08
C GLU A 620 -14.12 20.74 16.70
N VAL A 621 -14.79 21.64 17.44
CA VAL A 621 -16.15 21.42 17.97
C VAL A 621 -17.12 21.12 16.83
N ASN A 622 -17.11 21.95 15.78
CA ASN A 622 -17.96 21.78 14.60
C ASN A 622 -17.74 20.43 13.91
N LYS A 623 -16.47 20.07 13.68
CA LYS A 623 -16.09 18.82 13.02
C LYS A 623 -16.57 17.62 13.83
N ARG A 624 -16.26 17.56 15.12
CA ARG A 624 -16.59 16.41 15.98
C ARG A 624 -18.09 16.31 16.26
N PHE A 625 -18.79 17.44 16.43
CA PHE A 625 -20.25 17.46 16.63
C PHE A 625 -20.99 16.90 15.40
N CYS A 626 -20.68 17.40 14.20
CA CYS A 626 -21.29 16.87 12.99
C CYS A 626 -20.78 15.47 12.63
N GLY A 627 -19.52 15.12 12.93
CA GLY A 627 -18.96 13.79 12.68
C GLY A 627 -19.74 12.67 13.36
N MET A 628 -20.11 12.86 14.64
CA MET A 628 -21.00 11.93 15.36
C MET A 628 -22.34 11.72 14.63
N ILE A 629 -22.96 12.80 14.12
CA ILE A 629 -24.27 12.76 13.44
C ILE A 629 -24.18 12.21 12.01
N ASN A 630 -23.04 12.38 11.35
CA ASN A 630 -22.78 11.87 10.01
C ASN A 630 -22.43 10.36 9.98
N GLY A 631 -22.33 9.72 11.15
CA GLY A 631 -22.01 8.30 11.28
C GLY A 631 -20.51 7.99 11.16
N GLU A 632 -19.65 8.94 11.53
CA GLU A 632 -18.21 8.69 11.68
C GLU A 632 -17.93 7.80 12.91
N ASN A 633 -16.72 7.26 13.00
CA ASN A 633 -16.41 6.08 13.83
C ASN A 633 -16.59 6.30 15.36
N TRP A 634 -16.69 5.22 16.14
CA TRP A 634 -16.98 5.26 17.59
C TRP A 634 -16.06 6.18 18.41
N ASP A 635 -14.80 6.31 18.02
CA ASP A 635 -13.82 7.21 18.67
C ASP A 635 -14.15 8.71 18.53
N VAL A 636 -15.02 9.12 17.58
CA VAL A 636 -15.45 10.52 17.43
C VAL A 636 -16.28 10.98 18.65
N TYR A 637 -17.05 10.08 19.26
CA TYR A 637 -17.77 10.37 20.51
C TYR A 637 -16.82 10.67 21.66
N GLN A 638 -15.81 9.82 21.88
CA GLN A 638 -14.84 10.05 22.94
C GLN A 638 -14.00 11.30 22.65
N SER A 639 -13.65 11.53 21.38
CA SER A 639 -12.97 12.74 20.92
C SER A 639 -13.78 14.02 21.16
N PHE A 640 -15.10 13.99 20.98
CA PHE A 640 -15.98 15.12 21.29
C PHE A 640 -16.05 15.37 22.81
N LEU A 641 -16.20 14.31 23.61
CA LEU A 641 -16.22 14.39 25.07
C LEU A 641 -14.88 14.89 25.64
N ASP A 642 -13.75 14.49 25.06
CA ASP A 642 -12.40 14.92 25.43
C ASP A 642 -12.16 16.45 25.27
N LEU A 643 -13.05 17.20 24.61
CA LEU A 643 -13.04 18.69 24.55
C LEU A 643 -13.55 19.37 25.83
N PHE A 644 -14.34 18.66 26.64
CA PHE A 644 -14.95 19.19 27.85
C PHE A 644 -14.05 18.99 29.08
N ASP A 645 -14.29 19.76 30.15
CA ASP A 645 -13.78 19.44 31.48
C ASP A 645 -14.78 18.53 32.20
N PRO A 646 -14.44 17.26 32.51
CA PRO A 646 -15.36 16.32 33.15
C PRO A 646 -15.82 16.75 34.55
N ASN A 647 -15.06 17.61 35.24
CA ASN A 647 -15.36 18.07 36.60
C ASN A 647 -16.16 19.37 36.63
N ALA A 648 -16.00 20.24 35.61
CA ALA A 648 -16.63 21.57 35.57
C ALA A 648 -17.79 21.70 34.57
N THR A 649 -18.00 20.71 33.69
CA THR A 649 -18.99 20.84 32.60
C THR A 649 -20.43 20.71 33.07
N SER A 650 -21.25 21.69 32.69
CA SER A 650 -22.72 21.67 32.84
C SER A 650 -23.43 21.95 31.52
N TRP A 651 -24.54 21.26 31.26
CA TRP A 651 -25.27 21.43 30.00
C TRP A 651 -26.80 21.46 30.18
N ARG A 652 -27.53 21.91 29.15
CA ARG A 652 -29.01 21.96 29.15
C ARG A 652 -29.61 21.83 27.74
N THR A 653 -30.84 21.34 27.68
CA THR A 653 -31.72 21.30 26.48
C THR A 653 -32.76 22.43 26.52
N CYS A 654 -33.30 22.89 25.38
CA CYS A 654 -34.39 23.87 25.44
C CYS A 654 -35.73 23.32 25.98
N ILE A 655 -35.99 22.00 25.92
CA ILE A 655 -37.22 21.37 26.49
C ILE A 655 -37.18 21.28 28.02
N SER A 656 -36.00 21.26 28.64
CA SER A 656 -35.82 21.15 30.10
C SER A 656 -34.66 22.05 30.56
N PRO A 657 -34.93 23.21 31.21
CA PRO A 657 -33.90 24.17 31.61
C PRO A 657 -33.05 23.73 32.82
N LYS A 658 -33.30 22.55 33.40
CA LYS A 658 -32.44 21.97 34.45
C LYS A 658 -31.03 21.71 33.91
N LYS A 659 -30.02 22.18 34.63
CA LYS A 659 -28.61 21.85 34.36
C LYS A 659 -28.36 20.35 34.61
N ARG A 660 -27.62 19.73 33.69
CA ARG A 660 -27.17 18.33 33.72
C ARG A 660 -25.65 18.26 33.72
N ASN A 661 -25.10 17.12 34.13
CA ASN A 661 -23.65 16.94 34.29
C ASN A 661 -22.99 16.28 33.07
N TYR A 662 -21.66 16.35 32.99
CA TYR A 662 -20.82 15.78 31.93
C TYR A 662 -21.19 14.33 31.55
N SER A 663 -21.46 13.46 32.54
CA SER A 663 -21.78 12.05 32.33
C SER A 663 -23.01 11.79 31.45
N GLU A 664 -23.97 12.72 31.42
CA GLU A 664 -25.21 12.59 30.64
C GLU A 664 -25.06 13.05 29.17
N ILE A 665 -23.95 13.71 28.79
CA ILE A 665 -23.75 14.24 27.43
C ILE A 665 -23.75 13.10 26.41
N LYS A 666 -23.12 11.97 26.74
CA LYS A 666 -23.01 10.82 25.83
C LYS A 666 -24.39 10.24 25.46
N GLU A 667 -25.19 9.90 26.47
CA GLU A 667 -26.54 9.34 26.29
C GLU A 667 -27.44 10.31 25.49
N HIS A 668 -27.32 11.62 25.75
CA HIS A 668 -28.05 12.62 24.97
C HIS A 668 -27.61 12.67 23.52
N MET A 669 -26.30 12.70 23.24
CA MET A 669 -25.78 12.71 21.88
C MET A 669 -26.07 11.40 21.13
N GLU A 670 -26.13 10.25 21.79
CA GLU A 670 -26.64 8.99 21.23
C GLU A 670 -28.13 9.09 20.82
N SER A 671 -28.94 9.82 21.60
CA SER A 671 -30.33 10.12 21.21
C SER A 671 -30.43 11.08 20.01
N VAL A 672 -29.50 12.05 19.88
CA VAL A 672 -29.44 12.98 18.74
C VAL A 672 -29.05 12.24 17.46
N THR A 673 -28.00 11.41 17.47
CA THR A 673 -27.56 10.65 16.28
C THR A 673 -28.52 9.52 15.89
N ALA A 674 -29.34 9.03 16.82
CA ALA A 674 -30.46 8.14 16.48
C ALA A 674 -31.61 8.84 15.72
N GLN A 675 -31.69 10.17 15.78
CA GLN A 675 -32.75 10.97 15.14
C GLN A 675 -32.31 11.63 13.82
N TYR A 676 -31.05 12.04 13.71
CA TYR A 676 -30.48 12.75 12.57
C TYR A 676 -29.36 11.96 11.91
N ALA A 677 -29.30 11.98 10.57
CA ALA A 677 -28.34 11.22 9.76
C ALA A 677 -27.32 12.09 9.02
N LYS A 678 -27.49 13.41 9.07
CA LYS A 678 -26.59 14.41 8.46
C LYS A 678 -26.56 15.68 9.28
N CYS A 679 -25.40 16.30 9.37
CA CYS A 679 -25.14 17.58 10.02
C CYS A 679 -24.18 18.42 9.18
N TYR A 680 -24.48 19.71 9.06
CA TYR A 680 -23.53 20.73 8.59
C TYR A 680 -23.73 22.05 9.35
N VAL A 681 -22.67 22.85 9.43
CA VAL A 681 -22.71 24.19 10.05
C VAL A 681 -23.26 25.18 9.02
N GLN A 682 -24.23 26.00 9.42
CA GLN A 682 -24.78 27.09 8.61
C GLN A 682 -24.23 28.44 9.04
N GLU A 683 -24.19 28.71 10.35
CA GLU A 683 -23.74 29.99 10.90
C GLU A 683 -23.01 29.78 12.24
N VAL A 684 -22.04 30.64 12.55
CA VAL A 684 -21.44 30.72 13.89
C VAL A 684 -21.41 32.17 14.36
N LYS A 685 -22.00 32.43 15.53
CA LYS A 685 -22.06 33.73 16.20
C LYS A 685 -21.19 33.72 17.45
N ILE A 686 -20.20 34.61 17.49
CA ILE A 686 -19.34 34.79 18.68
C ILE A 686 -20.09 35.69 19.66
N ARG A 687 -20.36 35.18 20.87
CA ARG A 687 -21.02 35.93 21.95
C ARG A 687 -20.02 36.63 22.86
N ASN A 688 -18.96 35.94 23.25
CA ASN A 688 -17.92 36.51 24.11
C ASN A 688 -16.58 35.77 23.91
N MET A 689 -15.59 36.43 23.29
CA MET A 689 -14.28 35.81 23.04
C MET A 689 -13.49 35.50 24.32
N THR A 690 -13.67 36.24 25.41
CA THR A 690 -12.91 36.05 26.66
C THR A 690 -13.28 34.75 27.37
N ASN A 691 -14.55 34.34 27.26
CA ASN A 691 -15.10 33.12 27.82
C ASN A 691 -15.31 32.02 26.76
N TYR A 692 -14.75 32.21 25.56
CA TYR A 692 -14.91 31.33 24.40
C TYR A 692 -16.39 30.92 24.17
N ASP A 693 -17.30 31.88 24.31
CA ASP A 693 -18.75 31.70 24.20
C ASP A 693 -19.18 31.90 22.73
N PHE A 694 -19.62 30.81 22.12
CA PHE A 694 -20.00 30.71 20.71
C PHE A 694 -21.39 30.08 20.60
N LEU A 695 -22.23 30.60 19.71
CA LEU A 695 -23.49 29.98 19.29
C LEU A 695 -23.34 29.47 17.86
N ILE A 696 -23.63 28.19 17.62
CA ILE A 696 -23.48 27.55 16.32
C ILE A 696 -24.85 27.07 15.84
N LYS A 697 -25.28 27.53 14.66
CA LYS A 697 -26.48 27.03 13.97
C LYS A 697 -26.09 25.86 13.08
N PHE A 698 -26.51 24.65 13.47
CA PHE A 698 -26.37 23.43 12.69
C PHE A 698 -27.66 23.17 11.91
N VAL A 699 -27.53 22.68 10.67
CA VAL A 699 -28.68 22.15 9.92
C VAL A 699 -28.58 20.64 9.90
N LEU A 700 -29.65 20.00 10.33
CA LEU A 700 -29.75 18.57 10.53
C LEU A 700 -30.77 17.95 9.57
N SER A 701 -30.52 16.75 9.08
CA SER A 701 -31.50 15.98 8.28
C SER A 701 -31.95 14.74 9.05
N ARG A 702 -33.27 14.54 9.17
CA ARG A 702 -33.83 13.41 9.92
C ARG A 702 -33.56 12.06 9.25
N VAL A 703 -33.34 11.02 10.07
CA VAL A 703 -33.13 9.63 9.59
C VAL A 703 -34.33 9.13 8.77
N LYS A 704 -35.56 9.51 9.14
CA LYS A 704 -36.81 9.02 8.53
C LYS A 704 -37.33 9.89 7.39
N ASP A 705 -36.86 11.12 7.27
CA ASP A 705 -37.25 12.07 6.22
C ASP A 705 -36.03 12.89 5.81
N VAL A 706 -35.45 12.53 4.65
CA VAL A 706 -34.21 13.13 4.14
C VAL A 706 -34.46 14.48 3.47
N GLN A 707 -35.72 14.88 3.28
CA GLN A 707 -36.09 16.23 2.79
C GLN A 707 -36.43 17.19 3.93
N GLY A 708 -36.81 16.68 5.11
CA GLY A 708 -36.95 17.46 6.34
C GLY A 708 -35.59 17.93 6.87
N GLN A 709 -35.30 19.22 6.65
CA GLN A 709 -34.20 19.92 7.30
C GLN A 709 -34.70 20.65 8.54
N GLU A 710 -33.96 20.55 9.65
CA GLU A 710 -34.24 21.26 10.88
C GLU A 710 -32.99 21.99 11.36
N ASP A 711 -33.16 23.24 11.77
CA ASP A 711 -32.10 24.06 12.35
C ASP A 711 -31.98 23.75 13.85
N MET A 712 -30.76 23.64 14.35
CA MET A 712 -30.44 23.40 15.74
C MET A 712 -29.33 24.35 16.20
N ASP A 713 -29.70 25.29 17.07
CA ASP A 713 -28.76 26.24 17.67
C ASP A 713 -28.13 25.62 18.93
N VAL A 714 -26.79 25.54 18.97
CA VAL A 714 -26.05 25.01 20.12
C VAL A 714 -24.97 26.01 20.55
N GLY A 715 -25.12 26.48 21.79
CA GLY A 715 -24.14 27.33 22.47
C GLY A 715 -23.07 26.51 23.18
N PHE A 716 -21.81 26.91 23.06
CA PHE A 716 -20.66 26.35 23.77
C PHE A 716 -19.89 27.47 24.46
N ALA A 717 -19.43 27.25 25.69
CA ALA A 717 -18.52 28.17 26.38
C ALA A 717 -17.47 27.42 27.21
N GLY A 718 -16.33 28.07 27.49
CA GLY A 718 -15.18 27.41 28.11
C GLY A 718 -14.13 28.38 28.65
N TYR A 719 -12.94 27.85 28.93
CA TYR A 719 -11.78 28.62 29.37
C TYR A 719 -10.49 28.05 28.75
N MET A 720 -9.41 28.83 28.75
CA MET A 720 -8.09 28.38 28.31
C MET A 720 -7.40 27.64 29.46
N ASP A 721 -7.09 26.36 29.29
CA ASP A 721 -6.32 25.58 30.25
C ASP A 721 -4.86 26.06 30.27
N PRO A 722 -4.37 26.63 31.39
CA PRO A 722 -3.02 27.17 31.46
C PRO A 722 -1.92 26.09 31.43
N LYS A 723 -2.27 24.81 31.66
CA LYS A 723 -1.31 23.70 31.63
C LYS A 723 -1.08 23.17 30.22
N PHE A 724 -2.15 23.07 29.42
CA PHE A 724 -2.11 22.46 28.09
C PHE A 724 -2.26 23.45 26.93
N HIS A 725 -2.48 24.74 27.21
CA HIS A 725 -2.68 25.80 26.22
C HIS A 725 -3.79 25.49 25.20
N ASN A 726 -4.82 24.76 25.64
CA ASN A 726 -6.01 24.42 24.84
C ASN A 726 -7.28 24.94 25.52
N ILE A 727 -8.39 25.03 24.77
CA ILE A 727 -9.66 25.49 25.32
C ILE A 727 -10.44 24.30 25.84
N ARG A 728 -10.80 24.33 27.13
CA ARG A 728 -11.68 23.37 27.79
C ARG A 728 -13.09 23.91 27.83
N LEU A 729 -14.03 23.18 27.25
CA LEU A 729 -15.45 23.51 27.33
C LEU A 729 -16.00 23.18 28.72
N THR A 730 -16.82 24.08 29.26
CA THR A 730 -17.50 23.93 30.57
C THR A 730 -19.01 24.11 30.47
N LYS A 731 -19.51 24.53 29.30
CA LYS A 731 -20.93 24.79 29.08
C LYS A 731 -21.36 24.36 27.67
N MET A 732 -22.49 23.68 27.58
CA MET A 732 -23.18 23.36 26.32
C MET A 732 -24.68 23.62 26.46
N THR A 733 -25.30 24.32 25.52
CA THR A 733 -26.72 24.70 25.61
C THR A 733 -27.42 24.59 24.26
N PHE A 734 -28.37 23.67 24.12
CA PHE A 734 -29.29 23.68 22.98
C PHE A 734 -30.32 24.78 23.16
N GLU A 735 -30.45 25.65 22.16
CA GLU A 735 -31.37 26.77 22.13
C GLU A 735 -32.53 26.46 21.16
N CYS A 736 -33.70 27.01 21.46
CA CYS A 736 -34.89 26.92 20.61
C CYS A 736 -35.11 28.33 20.02
N GLU A 737 -35.68 28.43 18.81
CA GLU A 737 -36.08 29.74 18.28
C GLU A 737 -37.13 30.37 19.20
N ASP A 738 -36.90 31.62 19.62
CA ASP A 738 -37.82 32.36 20.47
C ASP A 738 -39.14 32.58 19.70
N PHE A 739 -40.24 32.01 20.21
CA PHE A 739 -41.55 32.61 19.96
C PHE A 739 -41.51 34.00 20.59
N GLU A 740 -41.63 35.05 19.77
CA GLU A 740 -41.72 36.43 20.26
C GLU A 740 -42.81 36.53 21.34
N GLU A 741 -42.41 36.79 22.59
CA GLU A 741 -43.34 37.19 23.65
C GLU A 741 -43.95 38.56 23.26
N LYS A 742 -45.26 38.55 23.02
CA LYS A 742 -46.10 39.74 22.78
C LYS A 742 -46.80 40.20 24.06
#